data_AF-A0A6A6GC24-F1
#
_entry.id   AF-A0A6A6GC24-F1
#
_cell.length_a   1.000
_cell.length_b   1.000
_cell.length_c   1.000
_cell.angle_alpha   90.00
_cell.angle_beta   90.00
_cell.angle_gamma   90.00
#
_symmetry.space_group_name_H-M   'P 1'
#
loop_
_entity.id
_entity.type
_entity.pdbx_description
1 polymer ?
#
loop_
_entity_poly.entity_id
_entity_poly.type
_entity_poly.pdbx_seq_one_letter_code
_entity_poly.pdbx_strand_id
1 'polypeptide(L)'
;MVGFRVFGLALTAVSAVIALPQSTTSAPEDYAKRGLNVRLSIADGLLSNTTDGRVHVLFAPAGTDPLEDTEVDSSPDKIFGKNVFGIEAGSIITLSGGSSVDTDTGVYGWPNVSLNQIPAGSYSVQAFLTKYETAVRSDGSKVSVRFPCGDGGATINGPGSLTSVITDVQITGRGQTVELKFTNVTGPEDFTGSEIGGCNQGNYEDAGSLKHLKIRSEALSKFWGRDMYVGANIRLPPGYANSTTRYPVVYEQDHWTGGDWRYSEAFTAQWDSGIIPATNSSPSRPTPKFIHVTFRHEAPFYDDSYAVNTANIGPYGDAINDEMIPLIDSTFRTIAEPYARVQEGGSTGGWISAASLAYRPDLFGACFSSYPDSLSFIRHQAIPLYTNKNAYFNADGSSIPSIRTFVNDTEVVLATTQQENHWELSFGTSTRSFLQWDVWQAVFSAQGYNNYPLEAWDKYTGEIYPGAVELWKPFDLAEYITSNWASSRNLGQVLKNRMFIYVGGRDTYYLNLGVQEFQKKVEALGGAGWANFTYLPTRPHGGVYNNLPQWEFFELVYQWIQDHAPDGKTPLDSAVTVPTSRGNAWEEVLAHGGRAAAKARQADPEVKNDGRGRVTASVGRWDPGVTLEAQWIADRREVGRKFEVKQGQEVEFKPERGVGDLVLKVTGRKRGYRAEERRSNSLRAQLVISHAVPLAVTRCGAPYRGLTCSSAICGRHAASNHVHYACFATPGKRNEAVSAVCTGTKMLFSRAHALHWLLYLCCHPSSSLQGGLAHTSAGLAQHVVDGHSTSMLS
;
A
#
# COMPACT_ATOMS: atom_id res chain seq x y z
N MET A 1 -2.99 -3.51 -21.41
CA MET A 1 -3.71 -4.72 -21.87
C MET A 1 -2.82 -5.95 -21.78
N VAL A 2 -3.10 -6.89 -20.87
CA VAL A 2 -2.40 -8.20 -20.83
C VAL A 2 -3.07 -9.16 -21.81
N GLY A 3 -2.61 -9.15 -23.06
CA GLY A 3 -3.20 -9.93 -24.16
C GLY A 3 -2.79 -11.40 -24.15
N PHE A 4 -3.61 -12.28 -23.57
CA PHE A 4 -3.41 -13.73 -23.59
C PHE A 4 -3.19 -14.27 -25.03
N ARG A 5 -1.96 -14.67 -25.35
CA ARG A 5 -1.62 -15.41 -26.58
C ARG A 5 -1.14 -16.82 -26.26
N VAL A 6 -1.93 -17.81 -26.68
CA VAL A 6 -1.62 -19.23 -26.49
C VAL A 6 -0.54 -19.65 -27.50
N PHE A 7 0.69 -19.87 -27.01
CA PHE A 7 1.75 -20.47 -27.82
C PHE A 7 1.65 -22.00 -27.83
N GLY A 8 1.58 -22.59 -29.03
CA GLY A 8 1.64 -24.03 -29.22
C GLY A 8 3.09 -24.53 -29.30
N LEU A 9 3.49 -25.45 -28.42
CA LEU A 9 4.82 -26.07 -28.48
C LEU A 9 4.93 -27.03 -29.67
N ALA A 10 5.93 -26.80 -30.53
CA ALA A 10 6.42 -27.80 -31.46
C ALA A 10 7.52 -28.64 -30.78
N LEU A 11 7.29 -29.95 -30.60
CA LEU A 11 8.32 -30.86 -30.08
C LEU A 11 9.38 -31.17 -31.15
N THR A 12 10.62 -30.74 -30.92
CA THR A 12 11.81 -31.26 -31.60
C THR A 12 12.66 -32.04 -30.59
N ALA A 13 12.72 -33.36 -30.75
CA ALA A 13 13.46 -34.22 -29.83
C ALA A 13 14.97 -34.17 -30.13
N VAL A 14 15.77 -33.79 -29.14
CA VAL A 14 17.24 -33.81 -29.21
C VAL A 14 17.79 -34.76 -28.14
N SER A 15 18.47 -35.82 -28.56
CA SER A 15 19.04 -36.82 -27.64
C SER A 15 20.27 -36.26 -26.91
N ALA A 16 20.13 -36.00 -25.61
CA ALA A 16 21.23 -35.52 -24.77
C ALA A 16 22.27 -36.63 -24.48
N VAL A 17 23.51 -36.42 -24.94
CA VAL A 17 24.66 -37.21 -24.51
C VAL A 17 25.18 -36.63 -23.19
N ILE A 18 25.18 -37.43 -22.12
CA ILE A 18 25.64 -37.00 -20.80
C ILE A 18 27.17 -36.90 -20.78
N ALA A 19 27.69 -35.69 -20.97
CA ALA A 19 29.07 -35.34 -20.63
C ALA A 19 29.12 -34.77 -19.20
N LEU A 20 29.94 -35.36 -18.33
CA LEU A 20 30.13 -34.85 -16.97
C LEU A 20 30.87 -33.51 -17.00
N PRO A 21 30.34 -32.44 -16.36
CA PRO A 21 31.01 -31.15 -16.32
C PRO A 21 32.28 -31.24 -15.45
N GLN A 22 33.44 -30.99 -16.05
CA GLN A 22 34.66 -30.75 -15.28
C GLN A 22 34.54 -29.40 -14.57
N SER A 23 34.64 -29.41 -13.25
CA SER A 23 34.54 -28.21 -12.41
C SER A 23 35.80 -27.35 -12.53
N THR A 24 35.89 -26.53 -13.57
CA THR A 24 36.87 -25.45 -13.67
C THR A 24 36.48 -24.34 -12.70
N THR A 25 37.19 -24.24 -11.57
CA THR A 25 37.05 -23.14 -10.61
C THR A 25 37.61 -21.86 -11.24
N SER A 26 36.76 -21.11 -11.94
CA SER A 26 37.08 -19.74 -12.35
C SER A 26 37.37 -18.89 -11.12
N ALA A 27 38.44 -18.09 -11.18
CA ALA A 27 38.70 -17.10 -10.16
C ALA A 27 37.54 -16.07 -10.14
N PRO A 28 37.17 -15.50 -8.97
CA PRO A 28 36.14 -14.48 -8.92
C PRO A 28 36.56 -13.30 -9.80
N GLU A 29 35.75 -13.01 -10.83
CA GLU A 29 36.08 -11.95 -11.78
C GLU A 29 36.05 -10.58 -11.08
N ASP A 30 37.08 -9.77 -11.33
CA ASP A 30 37.19 -8.44 -10.77
C ASP A 30 36.34 -7.44 -11.58
N TYR A 31 35.02 -7.55 -11.41
CA TYR A 31 34.03 -6.73 -12.11
C TYR A 31 34.26 -5.22 -11.93
N ALA A 32 34.94 -4.77 -10.86
CA ALA A 32 35.29 -3.37 -10.67
C ALA A 32 36.20 -2.82 -11.78
N LYS A 33 36.95 -3.69 -12.49
CA LYS A 33 37.78 -3.34 -13.65
C LYS A 33 37.05 -3.34 -14.99
N ARG A 34 35.78 -3.76 -15.05
CA ARG A 34 35.00 -3.80 -16.32
C ARG A 34 34.49 -2.44 -16.77
N GLY A 35 34.23 -1.50 -15.86
CA GLY A 35 34.03 -0.07 -16.18
C GLY A 35 33.07 0.22 -17.35
N LEU A 36 31.89 -0.40 -17.36
CA LEU A 36 30.86 -0.13 -18.37
C LEU A 36 30.05 1.11 -17.99
N ASN A 37 29.91 2.03 -18.95
CA ASN A 37 29.13 3.25 -18.82
C ASN A 37 28.11 3.32 -19.96
N VAL A 38 26.89 3.77 -19.66
CA VAL A 38 25.92 4.22 -20.67
C VAL A 38 25.82 5.73 -20.58
N ARG A 39 25.98 6.41 -21.71
CA ARG A 39 25.90 7.86 -21.83
C ARG A 39 24.75 8.21 -22.77
N LEU A 40 23.80 8.98 -22.26
CA LEU A 40 22.57 9.34 -22.94
C LEU A 40 22.56 10.83 -23.25
N SER A 41 22.36 11.15 -24.52
CA SER A 41 22.11 12.51 -25.02
C SER A 41 20.64 12.66 -25.41
N ILE A 42 20.16 13.91 -25.49
CA ILE A 42 18.77 14.24 -25.86
C ILE A 42 18.79 14.98 -27.20
N ALA A 43 17.92 14.60 -28.13
CA ALA A 43 17.75 15.36 -29.38
C ALA A 43 17.07 16.72 -29.15
N ASP A 44 17.43 17.70 -29.97
CA ASP A 44 16.90 19.05 -29.91
C ASP A 44 15.36 19.04 -30.09
N GLY A 45 14.65 19.83 -29.28
CA GLY A 45 13.19 19.92 -29.31
C GLY A 45 12.42 18.88 -28.49
N LEU A 46 13.05 17.80 -28.00
CA LEU A 46 12.35 16.78 -27.17
C LEU A 46 12.00 17.24 -25.75
N LEU A 47 12.65 18.30 -25.26
CA LEU A 47 12.38 18.96 -23.98
C LEU A 47 12.30 20.48 -24.20
N SER A 48 11.22 21.09 -23.72
CA SER A 48 11.03 22.55 -23.71
C SER A 48 11.44 23.20 -22.38
N ASN A 49 11.57 22.41 -21.30
CA ASN A 49 11.90 22.82 -19.94
C ASN A 49 12.74 21.74 -19.26
N THR A 50 13.35 22.06 -18.11
CA THR A 50 13.96 21.08 -17.20
C THR A 50 12.93 20.05 -16.72
N THR A 51 13.25 18.76 -16.72
CA THR A 51 12.42 17.68 -16.17
C THR A 51 13.17 16.86 -15.12
N ASP A 52 12.46 16.46 -14.07
CA ASP A 52 12.84 15.32 -13.25
C ASP A 52 12.30 14.03 -13.90
N GLY A 53 12.81 12.87 -13.50
CA GLY A 53 12.34 11.60 -14.06
C GLY A 53 13.13 10.40 -13.58
N ARG A 54 12.93 9.28 -14.27
CA ARG A 54 13.76 8.08 -14.16
C ARG A 54 14.16 7.61 -15.55
N VAL A 55 15.45 7.37 -15.72
CA VAL A 55 15.98 6.67 -16.89
C VAL A 55 15.95 5.17 -16.64
N HIS A 56 15.45 4.43 -17.61
CA HIS A 56 15.61 2.98 -17.72
C HIS A 56 16.50 2.68 -18.93
N VAL A 57 17.41 1.71 -18.80
CA VAL A 57 18.19 1.16 -19.91
C VAL A 57 18.09 -0.36 -19.86
N LEU A 58 17.65 -0.96 -20.95
CA LEU A 58 17.42 -2.39 -21.09
C LEU A 58 18.44 -2.96 -22.09
N PHE A 59 18.99 -4.12 -21.77
CA PHE A 59 19.89 -4.89 -22.62
C PHE A 59 19.28 -6.28 -22.85
N ALA A 60 18.56 -6.41 -23.96
CA ALA A 60 17.97 -7.67 -24.42
C ALA A 60 18.98 -8.48 -25.25
N PRO A 61 18.75 -9.79 -25.46
CA PRO A 61 19.50 -10.56 -26.44
C PRO A 61 19.49 -9.89 -27.82
N ALA A 62 20.61 -9.92 -28.55
CA ALA A 62 20.68 -9.30 -29.88
C ALA A 62 19.62 -9.87 -30.84
N GLY A 63 18.78 -9.00 -31.38
CA GLY A 63 17.65 -9.34 -32.25
C GLY A 63 16.29 -9.45 -31.54
N THR A 64 16.25 -9.40 -30.21
CA THR A 64 15.01 -9.27 -29.40
C THR A 64 14.65 -7.78 -29.22
N ASP A 65 13.35 -7.47 -29.12
CA ASP A 65 12.88 -6.12 -28.71
C ASP A 65 12.95 -6.01 -27.17
N PRO A 66 13.62 -5.00 -26.58
CA PRO A 66 13.71 -4.88 -25.12
C PRO A 66 12.39 -4.66 -24.38
N LEU A 67 11.26 -4.47 -25.06
CA LEU A 67 9.92 -4.47 -24.46
C LEU A 67 9.10 -5.73 -24.79
N GLU A 68 9.69 -6.77 -25.40
CA GLU A 68 9.00 -8.03 -25.72
C GLU A 68 8.67 -8.88 -24.48
N ASP A 69 9.61 -8.95 -23.52
CA ASP A 69 9.43 -9.63 -22.24
C ASP A 69 10.24 -8.90 -21.15
N THR A 70 9.54 -8.26 -20.22
CA THR A 70 10.15 -7.63 -19.04
C THR A 70 9.81 -8.34 -17.72
N GLU A 71 9.17 -9.50 -17.75
CA GLU A 71 8.66 -10.19 -16.54
C GLU A 71 9.76 -10.84 -15.68
N VAL A 72 9.50 -10.93 -14.37
CA VAL A 72 10.48 -11.38 -13.37
C VAL A 72 10.99 -12.82 -13.54
N ASP A 73 10.16 -13.72 -14.10
CA ASP A 73 10.41 -15.15 -14.16
C ASP A 73 10.71 -15.70 -15.58
N SER A 74 10.50 -14.90 -16.63
CA SER A 74 10.86 -15.24 -18.01
C SER A 74 11.89 -14.31 -18.66
N SER A 75 11.97 -13.03 -18.28
CA SER A 75 12.70 -12.04 -19.06
C SER A 75 14.20 -12.34 -19.21
N PRO A 76 14.72 -12.32 -20.46
CA PRO A 76 16.14 -12.49 -20.73
C PRO A 76 16.95 -11.21 -20.46
N ASP A 77 16.31 -10.10 -20.12
CA ASP A 77 16.90 -8.76 -20.13
C ASP A 77 17.76 -8.42 -18.91
N LYS A 78 18.58 -7.38 -19.08
CA LYS A 78 19.35 -6.76 -18.00
C LYS A 78 18.85 -5.32 -17.86
N ILE A 79 17.98 -5.08 -16.89
CA ILE A 79 17.19 -3.86 -16.73
C ILE A 79 17.87 -2.96 -15.70
N PHE A 80 18.20 -1.72 -16.06
CA PHE A 80 18.88 -0.76 -15.18
C PHE A 80 18.08 0.54 -15.05
N GLY A 81 17.85 0.98 -13.81
CA GLY A 81 17.15 2.21 -13.49
C GLY A 81 18.04 3.23 -12.76
N LYS A 82 17.83 4.52 -13.06
CA LYS A 82 18.45 5.65 -12.36
C LYS A 82 17.51 6.85 -12.33
N ASN A 83 17.29 7.44 -11.15
CA ASN A 83 16.56 8.71 -11.05
C ASN A 83 17.43 9.87 -11.59
N VAL A 84 16.79 10.83 -12.25
CA VAL A 84 17.43 12.01 -12.82
C VAL A 84 16.66 13.27 -12.46
N PHE A 85 17.37 14.38 -12.30
CA PHE A 85 16.83 15.63 -11.75
C PHE A 85 17.33 16.82 -12.57
N GLY A 86 16.45 17.79 -12.86
CA GLY A 86 16.80 19.02 -13.58
C GLY A 86 17.33 18.83 -15.01
N ILE A 87 16.91 17.78 -15.71
CA ILE A 87 17.39 17.43 -17.05
C ILE A 87 16.79 18.37 -18.11
N GLU A 88 17.63 19.06 -18.86
CA GLU A 88 17.26 19.99 -19.94
C GLU A 88 17.81 19.57 -21.32
N ALA A 89 17.43 20.27 -22.39
CA ALA A 89 17.99 20.04 -23.72
C ALA A 89 19.52 20.20 -23.71
N GLY A 90 20.24 19.31 -24.39
CA GLY A 90 21.71 19.26 -24.35
C GLY A 90 22.30 18.62 -23.08
N SER A 91 21.49 18.26 -22.07
CA SER A 91 21.96 17.48 -20.92
C SER A 91 22.50 16.11 -21.33
N ILE A 92 23.50 15.64 -20.56
CA ILE A 92 24.16 14.36 -20.77
C ILE A 92 24.01 13.53 -19.50
N ILE A 93 23.26 12.44 -19.59
CA ILE A 93 22.99 11.53 -18.47
C ILE A 93 23.96 10.36 -18.54
N THR A 94 24.75 10.14 -17.49
CA THR A 94 25.63 8.97 -17.38
C THR A 94 25.09 7.98 -16.33
N LEU A 95 24.97 6.72 -16.73
CA LEU A 95 24.81 5.55 -15.88
C LEU A 95 26.15 4.80 -15.87
N SER A 96 26.66 4.46 -14.68
CA SER A 96 27.98 3.86 -14.51
C SER A 96 28.00 3.00 -13.25
N GLY A 97 28.46 1.75 -13.35
CA GLY A 97 28.43 0.82 -12.22
C GLY A 97 27.01 0.56 -11.70
N GLY A 98 26.82 0.62 -10.37
CA GLY A 98 25.55 0.43 -9.69
C GLY A 98 25.71 -0.16 -8.29
N SER A 99 24.74 0.07 -7.39
CA SER A 99 24.80 -0.29 -5.97
C SER A 99 23.42 -0.43 -5.33
N SER A 100 23.30 -1.32 -4.35
CA SER A 100 22.10 -1.48 -3.51
C SER A 100 22.02 -0.51 -2.33
N VAL A 101 23.03 0.35 -2.12
CA VAL A 101 23.06 1.32 -0.99
C VAL A 101 22.42 2.65 -1.38
N ASP A 102 22.87 3.27 -2.47
CA ASP A 102 22.30 4.52 -3.01
C ASP A 102 21.44 4.22 -4.24
N THR A 103 20.22 3.74 -4.01
CA THR A 103 19.25 3.49 -5.07
C THR A 103 18.50 4.76 -5.51
N ASP A 104 18.58 5.83 -4.71
CA ASP A 104 17.80 7.06 -4.92
C ASP A 104 18.49 8.04 -5.87
N THR A 105 19.83 8.07 -5.91
CA THR A 105 20.63 8.82 -6.90
C THR A 105 21.61 7.98 -7.74
N GLY A 106 21.91 6.75 -7.32
CA GLY A 106 22.76 5.82 -8.06
C GLY A 106 22.06 5.08 -9.20
N VAL A 107 22.78 4.14 -9.82
CA VAL A 107 22.21 3.12 -10.70
C VAL A 107 21.87 1.89 -9.87
N TYR A 108 20.70 1.31 -10.10
CA TYR A 108 20.34 -0.04 -9.65
C TYR A 108 19.90 -0.87 -10.85
N GLY A 109 20.12 -2.18 -10.84
CA GLY A 109 19.69 -3.06 -11.92
C GLY A 109 19.32 -4.46 -11.48
N TRP A 110 18.68 -5.19 -12.39
CA TRP A 110 18.22 -6.55 -12.21
C TRP A 110 18.45 -7.38 -13.49
N PRO A 111 18.77 -8.69 -13.38
CA PRO A 111 19.22 -9.40 -12.17
C PRO A 111 20.60 -8.93 -11.68
N ASN A 112 21.29 -8.06 -12.42
CA ASN A 112 22.61 -7.54 -12.09
C ASN A 112 22.52 -6.14 -11.47
N VAL A 113 22.89 -6.00 -10.19
CA VAL A 113 22.87 -4.72 -9.44
C VAL A 113 23.76 -3.63 -10.07
N SER A 114 24.75 -4.01 -10.88
CA SER A 114 25.75 -3.11 -11.45
C SER A 114 25.96 -3.35 -12.95
N LEU A 115 26.02 -2.28 -13.76
CA LEU A 115 26.35 -2.36 -15.20
C LEU A 115 27.67 -3.09 -15.46
N ASN A 116 28.61 -3.01 -14.53
CA ASN A 116 29.89 -3.70 -14.59
C ASN A 116 29.76 -5.24 -14.56
N GLN A 117 28.61 -5.79 -14.17
CA GLN A 117 28.34 -7.22 -14.11
C GLN A 117 27.68 -7.78 -15.37
N ILE A 118 27.33 -6.94 -16.37
CA ILE A 118 26.84 -7.43 -17.66
C ILE A 118 27.94 -8.32 -18.29
N PRO A 119 27.59 -9.53 -18.78
CA PRO A 119 28.53 -10.38 -19.53
C PRO A 119 29.04 -9.72 -20.81
N ALA A 120 30.13 -10.26 -21.36
CA ALA A 120 30.53 -9.91 -22.73
C ALA A 120 29.58 -10.61 -23.73
N GLY A 121 29.11 -9.89 -24.75
CA GLY A 121 28.09 -10.40 -25.67
C GLY A 121 27.43 -9.30 -26.53
N SER A 122 26.66 -9.73 -27.54
CA SER A 122 25.82 -8.83 -28.35
C SER A 122 24.45 -8.65 -27.68
N TYR A 123 23.98 -7.40 -27.60
CA TYR A 123 22.69 -7.04 -27.01
C TYR A 123 21.93 -6.06 -27.90
N SER A 124 20.60 -6.20 -27.97
CA SER A 124 19.70 -5.11 -28.37
C SER A 124 19.58 -4.16 -27.18
N VAL A 125 19.95 -2.89 -27.34
CA VAL A 125 19.95 -1.91 -26.23
C VAL A 125 19.02 -0.75 -26.52
N GLN A 126 18.13 -0.44 -25.58
CA GLN A 126 17.22 0.71 -25.67
C GLN A 126 17.14 1.45 -24.33
N ALA A 127 16.90 2.76 -24.39
CA ALA A 127 16.74 3.61 -23.23
C ALA A 127 15.43 4.41 -23.27
N PHE A 128 14.87 4.60 -22.08
CA PHE A 128 13.65 5.35 -21.83
C PHE A 128 13.91 6.41 -20.74
N LEU A 129 13.24 7.56 -20.82
CA LEU A 129 13.17 8.54 -19.73
C LEU A 129 11.70 8.81 -19.41
N THR A 130 11.20 8.13 -18.39
CA THR A 130 9.89 8.39 -17.79
C THR A 130 9.97 9.70 -17.02
N LYS A 131 9.22 10.71 -17.45
CA LYS A 131 9.19 12.04 -16.82
C LYS A 131 8.39 11.99 -15.51
N TYR A 132 8.79 12.80 -14.54
CA TYR A 132 8.04 12.99 -13.30
C TYR A 132 7.58 14.44 -13.13
N GLU A 133 6.35 14.62 -12.68
CA GLU A 133 5.74 15.90 -12.32
C GLU A 133 5.76 16.07 -10.80
N THR A 134 6.06 17.28 -10.30
CA THR A 134 5.95 17.58 -8.87
C THR A 134 4.52 17.99 -8.52
N ALA A 135 3.80 17.09 -7.85
CA ALA A 135 2.49 17.38 -7.28
C ALA A 135 2.60 17.94 -5.86
N VAL A 136 1.68 18.83 -5.49
CA VAL A 136 1.50 19.34 -4.13
C VAL A 136 0.12 18.94 -3.65
N ARG A 137 0.05 17.99 -2.72
CA ARG A 137 -1.23 17.50 -2.21
C ARG A 137 -1.91 18.53 -1.30
N SER A 138 -3.21 18.37 -1.07
CA SER A 138 -4.04 19.25 -0.21
C SER A 138 -3.54 19.40 1.23
N ASP A 139 -2.73 18.45 1.73
CA ASP A 139 -2.11 18.48 3.06
C ASP A 139 -0.73 19.16 3.10
N GLY A 140 -0.30 19.75 1.97
CA GLY A 140 0.98 20.42 1.78
C GLY A 140 2.18 19.48 1.60
N SER A 141 1.97 18.16 1.55
CA SER A 141 3.02 17.22 1.16
C SER A 141 3.33 17.33 -0.35
N LYS A 142 4.59 17.07 -0.72
CA LYS A 142 5.07 17.18 -2.10
C LYS A 142 5.69 15.86 -2.56
N VAL A 143 5.27 15.37 -3.71
CA VAL A 143 5.79 14.14 -4.34
C VAL A 143 6.11 14.40 -5.80
N SER A 144 7.12 13.72 -6.33
CA SER A 144 7.48 13.69 -7.74
C SER A 144 7.02 12.35 -8.31
N VAL A 145 6.05 12.34 -9.22
CA VAL A 145 5.37 11.14 -9.73
C VAL A 145 5.06 11.28 -11.21
N ARG A 146 4.89 10.15 -11.90
CA ARG A 146 4.24 10.12 -13.22
C ARG A 146 2.72 10.19 -13.00
N PHE A 147 2.00 10.97 -13.80
CA PHE A 147 0.55 10.82 -13.96
C PHE A 147 0.26 9.98 -15.22
N PRO A 148 -0.57 8.92 -15.12
CA PRO A 148 -1.07 8.20 -16.28
C PRO A 148 -1.92 9.06 -17.23
N CYS A 149 -2.09 8.59 -18.46
CA CYS A 149 -2.57 9.39 -19.60
C CYS A 149 -3.41 8.51 -20.55
N GLY A 150 -4.31 7.70 -19.99
CA GLY A 150 -5.15 6.71 -20.67
C GLY A 150 -4.46 5.36 -20.90
N ASP A 151 -3.20 5.22 -20.51
CA ASP A 151 -2.34 4.08 -20.84
C ASP A 151 -2.37 2.94 -19.81
N GLY A 152 -3.06 3.10 -18.68
CA GLY A 152 -3.01 2.12 -17.59
C GLY A 152 -1.66 2.13 -16.89
N GLY A 153 -1.12 3.33 -16.63
CA GLY A 153 0.07 3.50 -15.80
C GLY A 153 1.31 2.72 -16.24
N ALA A 154 1.56 2.57 -17.54
CA ALA A 154 2.68 1.80 -18.08
C ALA A 154 4.03 2.12 -17.39
N THR A 155 4.71 1.06 -16.93
CA THR A 155 5.90 1.09 -16.05
C THR A 155 7.11 1.73 -16.71
N ILE A 156 7.29 1.43 -17.99
CA ILE A 156 8.29 1.98 -18.91
C ILE A 156 7.54 2.44 -20.17
N ASN A 157 8.09 3.44 -20.87
CA ASN A 157 7.60 3.90 -22.17
C ASN A 157 6.18 4.49 -22.22
N GLY A 158 5.50 4.71 -21.08
CA GLY A 158 4.20 5.37 -21.06
C GLY A 158 4.22 6.80 -21.65
N PRO A 159 3.05 7.35 -22.07
CA PRO A 159 2.93 8.66 -22.71
C PRO A 159 3.75 9.78 -22.04
N GLY A 160 4.37 10.61 -22.88
CA GLY A 160 5.27 11.69 -22.49
C GLY A 160 6.72 11.28 -22.27
N SER A 161 7.03 9.99 -22.16
CA SER A 161 8.42 9.49 -21.99
C SER A 161 9.30 9.79 -23.21
N LEU A 162 10.59 10.04 -23.00
CA LEU A 162 11.56 10.07 -24.11
C LEU A 162 12.04 8.65 -24.43
N THR A 163 12.30 8.36 -25.70
CA THR A 163 12.78 7.03 -26.15
C THR A 163 14.01 7.16 -27.06
N SER A 164 14.93 6.20 -26.95
CA SER A 164 15.93 5.95 -28.00
C SER A 164 15.40 4.97 -29.04
N VAL A 165 16.04 4.93 -30.20
CA VAL A 165 15.98 3.72 -31.05
C VAL A 165 16.63 2.53 -30.33
N ILE A 166 16.24 1.32 -30.72
CA ILE A 166 16.99 0.09 -30.37
C ILE A 166 18.33 0.15 -31.10
N THR A 167 19.42 -0.14 -30.37
CA THR A 167 20.80 -0.09 -30.87
C THR A 167 21.48 -1.42 -30.59
N ASP A 168 22.02 -2.09 -31.62
CA ASP A 168 22.86 -3.28 -31.44
C ASP A 168 24.21 -2.90 -30.82
N VAL A 169 24.54 -3.48 -29.67
CA VAL A 169 25.77 -3.18 -28.91
C VAL A 169 26.53 -4.47 -28.59
N GLN A 170 27.81 -4.51 -28.92
CA GLN A 170 28.75 -5.54 -28.47
C GLN A 170 29.43 -5.08 -27.17
N ILE A 171 29.13 -5.75 -26.06
CA ILE A 171 29.72 -5.50 -24.74
C ILE A 171 31.02 -6.29 -24.62
N THR A 172 32.14 -5.59 -24.47
CA THR A 172 33.50 -6.17 -24.58
C THR A 172 34.02 -6.84 -23.31
N GLY A 173 33.29 -6.74 -22.18
CA GLY A 173 33.78 -7.14 -20.86
C GLY A 173 34.98 -6.31 -20.34
N ARG A 174 35.20 -5.12 -20.92
CA ARG A 174 36.28 -4.18 -20.59
C ARG A 174 35.72 -2.75 -20.54
N GLY A 175 36.53 -1.81 -20.02
CA GLY A 175 36.17 -0.39 -19.90
C GLY A 175 35.64 0.18 -21.22
N GLN A 176 34.36 0.55 -21.22
CA GLN A 176 33.59 0.86 -22.41
C GLN A 176 32.52 1.92 -22.11
N THR A 177 32.26 2.78 -23.08
CA THR A 177 31.12 3.70 -23.06
C THR A 177 30.19 3.36 -24.21
N VAL A 178 28.91 3.15 -23.91
CA VAL A 178 27.82 2.99 -24.88
C VAL A 178 27.14 4.36 -24.99
N GLU A 179 27.26 5.01 -26.16
CA GLU A 179 26.59 6.27 -26.44
C GLU A 179 25.20 6.00 -27.03
N LEU A 180 24.16 6.50 -26.38
CA LEU A 180 22.77 6.42 -26.82
C LEU A 180 22.18 7.84 -26.96
N LYS A 181 21.11 7.97 -27.73
CA LYS A 181 20.40 9.23 -27.92
C LYS A 181 18.90 9.03 -27.82
N PHE A 182 18.25 9.82 -26.96
CA PHE A 182 16.80 10.00 -27.01
C PHE A 182 16.44 10.76 -28.29
N THR A 183 15.59 10.17 -29.12
CA THR A 183 15.25 10.65 -30.48
C THR A 183 13.76 10.85 -30.70
N ASN A 184 12.90 10.35 -29.82
CA ASN A 184 11.44 10.50 -29.93
C ASN A 184 10.78 10.72 -28.55
N VAL A 185 9.49 11.08 -28.55
CA VAL A 185 8.61 11.11 -27.37
C VAL A 185 7.45 10.16 -27.64
N THR A 186 7.06 9.34 -26.66
CA THR A 186 5.87 8.49 -26.78
C THR A 186 4.61 9.31 -26.61
N GLY A 187 3.69 9.24 -27.57
CA GLY A 187 2.40 9.92 -27.54
C GLY A 187 1.38 9.26 -26.58
N PRO A 188 0.26 9.94 -26.27
CA PRO A 188 -0.92 9.31 -25.68
C PRO A 188 -1.62 8.39 -26.69
N GLU A 189 -2.62 7.63 -26.23
CA GLU A 189 -3.61 7.01 -27.14
C GLU A 189 -4.42 8.11 -27.86
N ASP A 190 -4.78 7.86 -29.13
CA ASP A 190 -5.64 8.75 -29.91
C ASP A 190 -7.05 8.83 -29.30
N PHE A 191 -7.63 10.03 -29.28
CA PHE A 191 -8.99 10.24 -28.76
C PHE A 191 -10.02 9.83 -29.82
N THR A 192 -10.78 8.78 -29.56
CA THR A 192 -11.90 8.36 -30.44
C THR A 192 -13.22 9.00 -30.02
N GLY A 193 -13.41 9.24 -28.72
CA GLY A 193 -14.57 9.91 -28.16
C GLY A 193 -14.43 11.43 -28.05
N SER A 194 -15.44 12.07 -27.46
CA SER A 194 -15.37 13.49 -27.08
C SER A 194 -14.33 13.70 -25.97
N GLU A 195 -13.42 14.66 -26.16
CA GLU A 195 -12.41 14.97 -25.15
C GLU A 195 -13.04 15.59 -23.88
N ILE A 196 -12.71 15.02 -22.72
CA ILE A 196 -12.98 15.62 -21.41
C ILE A 196 -11.66 15.74 -20.65
N GLY A 197 -10.98 16.89 -20.74
CA GLY A 197 -9.81 17.19 -19.91
C GLY A 197 -8.56 16.37 -20.24
N GLY A 198 -8.20 16.29 -21.52
CA GLY A 198 -7.02 15.57 -21.98
C GLY A 198 -7.09 14.04 -21.82
N CYS A 199 -5.93 13.41 -21.90
CA CYS A 199 -5.76 11.96 -22.04
C CYS A 199 -6.11 11.12 -20.79
N ASN A 200 -6.06 11.68 -19.59
CA ASN A 200 -6.27 10.95 -18.32
C ASN A 200 -7.53 10.07 -18.39
N GLN A 201 -7.46 8.80 -18.00
CA GLN A 201 -8.57 7.84 -18.10
C GLN A 201 -9.10 7.55 -19.53
N GLY A 202 -8.42 7.98 -20.59
CA GLY A 202 -8.83 7.81 -22.00
C GLY A 202 -10.03 8.68 -22.43
N ASN A 203 -10.31 8.72 -23.74
CA ASN A 203 -11.48 9.38 -24.34
C ASN A 203 -12.05 8.49 -25.46
N TYR A 204 -13.09 7.70 -25.16
CA TYR A 204 -13.59 6.61 -26.02
C TYR A 204 -14.98 6.90 -26.60
N GLU A 205 -15.27 6.39 -27.79
CA GLU A 205 -16.58 6.54 -28.47
C GLU A 205 -17.63 5.51 -28.04
N ASP A 206 -18.86 5.99 -27.94
CA ASP A 206 -20.09 5.36 -27.46
C ASP A 206 -20.59 4.20 -28.37
N ALA A 207 -20.01 3.00 -28.26
CA ALA A 207 -20.27 1.86 -29.16
C ALA A 207 -21.60 1.10 -28.90
N GLY A 208 -22.71 1.63 -29.43
CA GLY A 208 -24.01 0.92 -29.48
C GLY A 208 -24.66 0.75 -28.11
N SER A 209 -24.60 -0.45 -27.53
CA SER A 209 -25.03 -0.76 -26.16
C SER A 209 -23.91 -0.61 -25.12
N LEU A 210 -22.66 -0.44 -25.55
CA LEU A 210 -21.57 0.05 -24.72
C LEU A 210 -21.61 1.57 -24.66
N LYS A 211 -21.33 2.13 -23.48
CA LYS A 211 -21.37 3.56 -23.17
C LYS A 211 -20.19 3.98 -22.31
N HIS A 212 -19.73 5.21 -22.47
CA HIS A 212 -18.56 5.71 -21.75
C HIS A 212 -18.88 6.97 -20.96
N LEU A 213 -18.61 6.93 -19.65
CA LEU A 213 -18.61 8.14 -18.81
C LEU A 213 -17.18 8.50 -18.41
N LYS A 214 -16.96 9.80 -18.16
CA LYS A 214 -15.75 10.38 -17.62
C LYS A 214 -16.08 11.70 -16.95
N ILE A 215 -15.64 11.87 -15.70
CA ILE A 215 -15.85 13.09 -14.92
C ILE A 215 -14.53 13.63 -14.40
N ARG A 216 -14.46 14.95 -14.26
CA ARG A 216 -13.49 15.61 -13.39
C ARG A 216 -13.95 15.42 -11.95
N SER A 217 -13.21 14.65 -11.17
CA SER A 217 -13.52 14.43 -9.74
C SER A 217 -13.22 15.69 -8.93
N GLU A 218 -14.11 16.14 -8.05
CA GLU A 218 -13.81 17.26 -7.15
C GLU A 218 -12.86 16.78 -6.04
N ALA A 219 -13.18 15.63 -5.43
CA ALA A 219 -12.40 15.02 -4.35
C ALA A 219 -10.93 14.80 -4.74
N LEU A 220 -10.67 14.16 -5.89
CA LEU A 220 -9.31 13.91 -6.38
C LEU A 220 -8.61 15.18 -6.85
N SER A 221 -9.31 16.08 -7.54
CA SER A 221 -8.68 17.32 -8.03
C SER A 221 -8.25 18.22 -6.87
N LYS A 222 -9.09 18.30 -5.83
CA LYS A 222 -8.78 18.97 -4.56
C LYS A 222 -7.59 18.32 -3.85
N PHE A 223 -7.52 16.99 -3.80
CA PHE A 223 -6.42 16.28 -3.16
C PHE A 223 -5.08 16.46 -3.89
N TRP A 224 -5.05 16.36 -5.23
CA TRP A 224 -3.81 16.42 -6.02
C TRP A 224 -3.37 17.84 -6.42
N GLY A 225 -4.22 18.86 -6.25
CA GLY A 225 -3.90 20.26 -6.60
C GLY A 225 -3.88 20.55 -8.10
N ARG A 226 -4.47 19.66 -8.90
CA ARG A 226 -4.60 19.71 -10.37
C ARG A 226 -5.94 19.09 -10.77
N ASP A 227 -6.32 19.20 -12.04
CA ASP A 227 -7.49 18.47 -12.54
C ASP A 227 -7.20 16.97 -12.62
N MET A 228 -8.10 16.17 -12.03
CA MET A 228 -8.04 14.71 -11.94
C MET A 228 -9.39 14.11 -12.34
N TYR A 229 -9.34 12.92 -12.94
CA TYR A 229 -10.49 12.30 -13.61
C TYR A 229 -10.69 10.85 -13.17
N VAL A 230 -11.95 10.41 -13.20
CA VAL A 230 -12.35 8.99 -13.16
C VAL A 230 -13.34 8.72 -14.29
N GLY A 231 -13.29 7.52 -14.86
CA GLY A 231 -14.15 7.06 -15.95
C GLY A 231 -14.91 5.78 -15.60
N ALA A 232 -15.84 5.41 -16.46
CA ALA A 232 -16.57 4.15 -16.37
C ALA A 232 -16.96 3.67 -17.78
N ASN A 233 -17.04 2.36 -17.96
CA ASN A 233 -17.59 1.71 -19.15
C ASN A 233 -18.89 1.04 -18.73
N ILE A 234 -19.99 1.34 -19.41
CA ILE A 234 -21.34 0.95 -19.01
C ILE A 234 -21.95 0.13 -20.16
N ARG A 235 -22.17 -1.16 -19.92
CA ARG A 235 -22.82 -2.07 -20.86
C ARG A 235 -24.31 -2.18 -20.53
N LEU A 236 -25.14 -1.70 -21.45
CA LEU A 236 -26.59 -1.67 -21.30
C LEU A 236 -27.23 -3.03 -21.64
N PRO A 237 -28.28 -3.46 -20.91
CA PRO A 237 -28.96 -4.73 -21.17
C PRO A 237 -29.77 -4.73 -22.48
N PRO A 238 -30.04 -5.90 -23.05
CA PRO A 238 -30.84 -6.04 -24.28
C PRO A 238 -32.23 -5.42 -24.13
N GLY A 239 -32.63 -4.66 -25.15
CA GLY A 239 -33.90 -3.93 -25.20
C GLY A 239 -33.96 -2.63 -24.39
N TYR A 240 -32.87 -2.23 -23.70
CA TYR A 240 -32.84 -1.04 -22.84
C TYR A 240 -33.40 0.23 -23.49
N ALA A 241 -33.02 0.53 -24.74
CA ALA A 241 -33.45 1.72 -25.47
C ALA A 241 -34.98 1.81 -25.66
N ASN A 242 -35.66 0.66 -25.71
CA ASN A 242 -37.11 0.56 -25.94
C ASN A 242 -37.91 0.35 -24.64
N SER A 243 -37.29 0.53 -23.46
CA SER A 243 -37.94 0.30 -22.16
C SER A 243 -37.68 1.40 -21.14
N THR A 244 -38.70 1.70 -20.33
CA THR A 244 -38.64 2.55 -19.13
C THR A 244 -38.27 1.78 -17.86
N THR A 245 -38.09 0.45 -17.93
CA THR A 245 -37.60 -0.41 -16.84
C THR A 245 -36.35 0.17 -16.18
N ARG A 246 -36.27 0.06 -14.85
CA ARG A 246 -35.03 0.23 -14.07
C ARG A 246 -34.36 -1.12 -13.86
N TYR A 247 -33.04 -1.15 -13.95
CA TYR A 247 -32.21 -2.35 -13.94
C TYR A 247 -31.25 -2.33 -12.76
N PRO A 248 -30.97 -3.47 -12.10
CA PRO A 248 -29.87 -3.57 -11.15
C PRO A 248 -28.51 -3.40 -11.88
N VAL A 249 -27.46 -3.18 -11.10
CA VAL A 249 -26.10 -2.93 -11.60
C VAL A 249 -25.11 -3.93 -11.02
N VAL A 250 -24.30 -4.53 -11.88
CA VAL A 250 -23.12 -5.32 -11.51
C VAL A 250 -21.89 -4.46 -11.77
N TYR A 251 -21.15 -4.15 -10.71
CA TYR A 251 -19.90 -3.41 -10.74
C TYR A 251 -18.75 -4.41 -10.75
N GLU A 252 -18.04 -4.45 -11.86
CA GLU A 252 -16.89 -5.31 -12.09
C GLU A 252 -15.60 -4.52 -11.84
N GLN A 253 -14.83 -5.00 -10.87
CA GLN A 253 -13.53 -4.46 -10.51
C GLN A 253 -12.44 -5.32 -11.17
N ASP A 254 -11.49 -4.65 -11.82
CA ASP A 254 -10.39 -5.29 -12.57
C ASP A 254 -9.22 -4.28 -12.68
N HIS A 255 -8.12 -4.70 -13.31
CA HIS A 255 -7.03 -3.83 -13.76
C HIS A 255 -7.47 -2.87 -14.89
N TRP A 256 -6.55 -2.09 -15.46
CA TRP A 256 -6.85 -1.14 -16.54
C TRP A 256 -7.49 -1.80 -17.78
N THR A 257 -8.81 -1.63 -17.90
CA THR A 257 -9.62 -2.18 -19.00
C THR A 257 -9.66 -1.29 -20.26
N GLY A 258 -9.13 -0.06 -20.20
CA GLY A 258 -9.27 0.91 -21.29
C GLY A 258 -10.74 1.21 -21.61
N GLY A 259 -11.07 1.44 -22.88
CA GLY A 259 -12.44 1.68 -23.34
C GLY A 259 -13.25 0.41 -23.62
N ASP A 260 -12.63 -0.76 -23.60
CA ASP A 260 -13.16 -1.94 -24.28
C ASP A 260 -14.12 -2.78 -23.42
N TRP A 261 -15.00 -3.50 -24.12
CA TRP A 261 -15.83 -4.55 -23.55
C TRP A 261 -15.03 -5.86 -23.54
N ARG A 262 -14.53 -6.28 -22.38
CA ARG A 262 -13.54 -7.38 -22.23
C ARG A 262 -14.01 -8.78 -22.69
N TYR A 263 -15.26 -8.93 -23.10
CA TYR A 263 -15.85 -10.21 -23.51
C TYR A 263 -15.84 -10.38 -25.04
N SER A 264 -15.67 -11.62 -25.50
CA SER A 264 -15.56 -11.94 -26.93
C SER A 264 -16.80 -11.51 -27.73
N GLU A 265 -16.63 -11.27 -29.04
CA GLU A 265 -17.71 -10.95 -29.98
C GLU A 265 -18.89 -11.93 -29.88
N ALA A 266 -18.61 -13.23 -29.69
CA ALA A 266 -19.63 -14.26 -29.54
C ALA A 266 -20.47 -14.10 -28.26
N PHE A 267 -19.85 -13.72 -27.13
CA PHE A 267 -20.57 -13.41 -25.89
C PHE A 267 -21.33 -12.08 -26.01
N THR A 268 -20.72 -11.10 -26.66
CA THR A 268 -21.27 -9.76 -26.94
C THR A 268 -22.55 -9.84 -27.78
N ALA A 269 -22.57 -10.66 -28.83
CA ALA A 269 -23.75 -10.92 -29.65
C ALA A 269 -24.87 -11.65 -28.87
N GLN A 270 -24.51 -12.57 -27.96
CA GLN A 270 -25.49 -13.22 -27.07
C GLN A 270 -26.12 -12.20 -26.11
N TRP A 271 -25.30 -11.32 -25.51
CA TRP A 271 -25.77 -10.21 -24.68
C TRP A 271 -26.73 -9.28 -25.44
N ASP A 272 -26.36 -8.79 -26.62
CA ASP A 272 -27.18 -7.83 -27.39
C ASP A 272 -28.47 -8.45 -27.96
N SER A 273 -28.44 -9.73 -28.33
CA SER A 273 -29.65 -10.47 -28.72
C SER A 273 -30.58 -10.76 -27.54
N GLY A 274 -30.06 -10.73 -26.31
CA GLY A 274 -30.76 -11.13 -25.09
C GLY A 274 -31.11 -12.61 -25.02
N ILE A 275 -30.46 -13.46 -25.81
CA ILE A 275 -30.64 -14.91 -25.84
C ILE A 275 -29.31 -15.62 -25.61
N ILE A 276 -29.30 -16.47 -24.60
CA ILE A 276 -28.23 -17.43 -24.33
C ILE A 276 -28.59 -18.71 -25.12
N PRO A 277 -27.72 -19.17 -26.03
CA PRO A 277 -28.04 -20.25 -26.96
C PRO A 277 -28.18 -21.60 -26.24
N ALA A 278 -28.93 -22.51 -26.86
CA ALA A 278 -29.02 -23.88 -26.39
C ALA A 278 -27.65 -24.57 -26.44
N THR A 279 -27.38 -25.41 -25.44
CA THR A 279 -26.21 -26.30 -25.39
C THR A 279 -26.68 -27.77 -25.46
N ASN A 280 -25.75 -28.71 -25.46
CA ASN A 280 -26.08 -30.14 -25.34
C ASN A 280 -26.74 -30.51 -23.97
N SER A 281 -26.74 -29.59 -22.99
CA SER A 281 -27.25 -29.81 -21.64
C SER A 281 -28.39 -28.87 -21.22
N SER A 282 -28.63 -27.77 -21.94
CA SER A 282 -29.58 -26.72 -21.58
C SER A 282 -30.32 -26.15 -22.80
N PRO A 283 -31.63 -25.87 -22.71
CA PRO A 283 -32.35 -25.16 -23.78
C PRO A 283 -31.90 -23.70 -23.87
N SER A 284 -32.23 -23.03 -24.98
CA SER A 284 -32.03 -21.59 -25.11
C SER A 284 -32.91 -20.83 -24.11
N ARG A 285 -32.35 -19.76 -23.55
CA ARG A 285 -32.93 -19.03 -22.40
C ARG A 285 -32.58 -17.54 -22.49
N PRO A 286 -33.39 -16.63 -21.92
CA PRO A 286 -33.09 -15.20 -21.94
C PRO A 286 -31.81 -14.89 -21.15
N THR A 287 -31.11 -13.82 -21.51
CA THR A 287 -30.04 -13.30 -20.65
C THR A 287 -30.62 -12.69 -19.36
N PRO A 288 -29.83 -12.68 -18.27
CA PRO A 288 -30.01 -11.73 -17.18
C PRO A 288 -30.18 -10.28 -17.67
N LYS A 289 -30.87 -9.45 -16.88
CA LYS A 289 -31.18 -8.06 -17.23
C LYS A 289 -30.65 -7.10 -16.18
N PHE A 290 -29.34 -6.86 -16.22
CA PHE A 290 -28.66 -5.86 -15.41
C PHE A 290 -27.81 -4.94 -16.31
N ILE A 291 -27.45 -3.77 -15.78
CA ILE A 291 -26.39 -2.93 -16.35
C ILE A 291 -25.06 -3.45 -15.79
N HIS A 292 -24.07 -3.67 -16.64
CA HIS A 292 -22.73 -4.06 -16.21
C HIS A 292 -21.78 -2.86 -16.33
N VAL A 293 -20.92 -2.64 -15.34
CA VAL A 293 -20.05 -1.47 -15.24
C VAL A 293 -18.64 -1.88 -14.86
N THR A 294 -17.64 -1.48 -15.64
CA THR A 294 -16.24 -1.39 -15.16
C THR A 294 -15.88 0.06 -14.89
N PHE A 295 -14.93 0.29 -13.98
CA PHE A 295 -14.37 1.62 -13.72
C PHE A 295 -13.03 1.81 -14.44
N ARG A 296 -12.75 3.07 -14.78
CA ARG A 296 -11.44 3.55 -15.25
C ARG A 296 -10.89 4.49 -14.19
N HIS A 297 -9.86 4.04 -13.47
CA HIS A 297 -9.28 4.77 -12.35
C HIS A 297 -7.76 4.56 -12.22
N GLU A 298 -7.05 4.60 -13.35
CA GLU A 298 -5.58 4.68 -13.35
C GLU A 298 -5.10 5.85 -12.46
N ALA A 299 -3.96 5.67 -11.80
CA ALA A 299 -3.49 6.59 -10.77
C ALA A 299 -1.99 6.80 -10.82
N PRO A 300 -1.47 7.94 -10.32
CA PRO A 300 -0.08 7.99 -9.90
C PRO A 300 0.16 6.82 -8.95
N PHE A 301 1.23 6.05 -9.18
CA PHE A 301 1.64 4.80 -8.52
C PHE A 301 1.21 3.46 -9.18
N TYR A 302 0.12 3.34 -9.95
CA TYR A 302 -0.31 2.05 -10.53
C TYR A 302 -1.29 2.15 -11.72
N ASP A 303 -1.66 1.01 -12.33
CA ASP A 303 -2.64 0.95 -13.43
C ASP A 303 -4.10 1.12 -12.97
N ASP A 304 -4.37 0.87 -11.69
CA ASP A 304 -5.61 1.20 -10.99
C ASP A 304 -5.33 1.98 -9.67
N SER A 305 -6.32 2.12 -8.78
CA SER A 305 -6.22 2.88 -7.52
C SER A 305 -6.72 2.15 -6.27
N TYR A 306 -7.03 0.87 -6.41
CA TYR A 306 -7.76 0.00 -5.49
C TYR A 306 -9.19 0.48 -5.15
N ALA A 307 -9.71 1.47 -5.89
CA ALA A 307 -11.03 2.11 -5.76
C ALA A 307 -11.43 2.52 -4.32
N VAL A 308 -10.44 2.77 -3.45
CA VAL A 308 -10.62 3.14 -2.04
C VAL A 308 -9.91 4.45 -1.72
N ASN A 309 -10.26 5.05 -0.60
CA ASN A 309 -9.57 6.23 -0.10
C ASN A 309 -8.24 5.83 0.56
N THR A 310 -7.11 6.38 0.09
CA THR A 310 -5.78 6.09 0.65
C THR A 310 -4.97 7.36 0.87
N ALA A 311 -4.09 7.35 1.88
CA ALA A 311 -3.33 8.53 2.28
C ALA A 311 -2.28 8.98 1.23
N ASN A 312 -1.94 8.13 0.26
CA ASN A 312 -0.95 8.41 -0.78
C ASN A 312 -1.57 8.65 -2.17
N ILE A 313 -2.59 7.88 -2.54
CA ILE A 313 -3.21 7.91 -3.88
C ILE A 313 -4.39 8.89 -3.92
N GLY A 314 -5.09 9.07 -2.79
CA GLY A 314 -6.15 10.05 -2.60
C GLY A 314 -7.54 9.45 -2.36
N PRO A 315 -8.59 10.27 -2.32
CA PRO A 315 -9.96 9.85 -2.07
C PRO A 315 -10.65 9.23 -3.30
N TYR A 316 -10.07 8.16 -3.88
CA TYR A 316 -10.65 7.45 -5.03
C TYR A 316 -11.95 6.72 -4.67
N GLY A 317 -12.08 6.25 -3.42
CA GLY A 317 -13.30 5.65 -2.91
C GLY A 317 -14.46 6.63 -2.87
N ASP A 318 -14.25 7.87 -2.44
CA ASP A 318 -15.30 8.89 -2.45
C ASP A 318 -15.59 9.34 -3.90
N ALA A 319 -14.58 9.48 -4.77
CA ALA A 319 -14.78 9.82 -6.17
C ALA A 319 -15.59 8.77 -6.96
N ILE A 320 -15.39 7.48 -6.69
CA ILE A 320 -16.15 6.42 -7.36
C ILE A 320 -17.56 6.29 -6.73
N ASN A 321 -17.66 6.23 -5.40
CA ASN A 321 -18.91 5.91 -4.73
C ASN A 321 -19.87 7.10 -4.55
N ASP A 322 -19.35 8.32 -4.37
CA ASP A 322 -20.14 9.52 -4.07
C ASP A 322 -20.15 10.56 -5.21
N GLU A 323 -19.30 10.42 -6.24
CA GLU A 323 -19.35 11.26 -7.47
C GLU A 323 -19.77 10.46 -8.72
N MET A 324 -19.08 9.37 -9.08
CA MET A 324 -19.35 8.60 -10.31
C MET A 324 -20.64 7.75 -10.24
N ILE A 325 -20.85 6.95 -9.18
CA ILE A 325 -22.06 6.11 -9.06
C ILE A 325 -23.36 6.94 -9.10
N PRO A 326 -23.46 8.10 -8.42
CA PRO A 326 -24.62 9.00 -8.56
C PRO A 326 -24.83 9.55 -9.99
N LEU A 327 -23.77 9.74 -10.77
CA LEU A 327 -23.91 10.10 -12.20
C LEU A 327 -24.43 8.91 -13.02
N ILE A 328 -23.95 7.69 -12.75
CA ILE A 328 -24.46 6.46 -13.38
C ILE A 328 -25.95 6.27 -13.06
N ASP A 329 -26.35 6.45 -11.79
CA ASP A 329 -27.74 6.30 -11.31
C ASP A 329 -28.72 7.36 -11.84
N SER A 330 -28.21 8.53 -12.27
CA SER A 330 -29.02 9.62 -12.84
C SER A 330 -29.01 9.62 -14.38
N THR A 331 -27.93 9.17 -15.01
CA THR A 331 -27.80 9.04 -16.47
C THR A 331 -28.50 7.79 -17.01
N PHE A 332 -28.35 6.67 -16.29
CA PHE A 332 -28.90 5.37 -16.68
C PHE A 332 -30.06 4.98 -15.78
N ARG A 333 -30.96 4.13 -16.29
CA ARG A 333 -32.11 3.62 -15.55
C ARG A 333 -31.68 2.51 -14.59
N THR A 334 -30.89 2.85 -13.58
CA THR A 334 -30.51 1.92 -12.52
C THR A 334 -31.63 1.75 -11.48
N ILE A 335 -31.50 0.75 -10.62
CA ILE A 335 -32.16 0.69 -9.32
C ILE A 335 -31.11 1.11 -8.29
N ALA A 336 -31.27 2.32 -7.72
CA ALA A 336 -30.27 2.96 -6.86
C ALA A 336 -30.24 2.42 -5.41
N GLU A 337 -30.59 1.15 -5.21
CA GLU A 337 -30.77 0.49 -3.91
C GLU A 337 -29.70 -0.58 -3.67
N PRO A 338 -29.24 -0.85 -2.43
CA PRO A 338 -28.12 -1.75 -2.19
C PRO A 338 -28.35 -3.19 -2.68
N TYR A 339 -29.55 -3.75 -2.50
CA TYR A 339 -29.88 -5.10 -3.00
C TYR A 339 -29.70 -5.24 -4.52
N ALA A 340 -29.72 -4.12 -5.24
CA ALA A 340 -29.61 -4.04 -6.69
C ALA A 340 -28.22 -3.57 -7.17
N ARG A 341 -27.26 -3.32 -6.27
CA ARG A 341 -25.84 -3.06 -6.61
C ARG A 341 -24.97 -4.21 -6.10
N VAL A 342 -24.42 -5.03 -7.00
CA VAL A 342 -23.51 -6.13 -6.66
C VAL A 342 -22.10 -5.81 -7.14
N GLN A 343 -21.10 -6.16 -6.34
CA GLN A 343 -19.68 -6.08 -6.71
C GLN A 343 -19.18 -7.45 -7.21
N GLU A 344 -18.34 -7.48 -8.23
CA GLU A 344 -17.55 -8.65 -8.65
C GLU A 344 -16.09 -8.24 -8.91
N GLY A 345 -15.19 -9.22 -9.00
CA GLY A 345 -13.82 -8.96 -9.46
C GLY A 345 -12.88 -10.14 -9.27
N GLY A 346 -11.74 -10.10 -9.97
CA GLY A 346 -10.64 -11.06 -9.88
C GLY A 346 -9.35 -10.42 -9.35
N SER A 347 -8.50 -11.17 -8.64
CA SER A 347 -7.18 -10.69 -8.17
C SER A 347 -7.28 -9.39 -7.35
N THR A 348 -6.54 -8.34 -7.71
CA THR A 348 -6.71 -6.94 -7.31
C THR A 348 -8.19 -6.55 -7.23
N GLY A 349 -8.92 -6.65 -8.34
CA GLY A 349 -10.37 -6.41 -8.41
C GLY A 349 -11.19 -7.29 -7.46
N GLY A 350 -10.73 -8.51 -7.18
CA GLY A 350 -11.35 -9.39 -6.19
C GLY A 350 -11.26 -8.83 -4.76
N TRP A 351 -10.13 -8.21 -4.40
CA TRP A 351 -9.99 -7.47 -3.14
C TRP A 351 -10.81 -6.18 -3.18
N ILE A 352 -10.79 -5.42 -4.28
CA ILE A 352 -11.60 -4.19 -4.42
C ILE A 352 -13.09 -4.50 -4.24
N SER A 353 -13.58 -5.60 -4.80
CA SER A 353 -14.95 -6.08 -4.67
C SER A 353 -15.32 -6.37 -3.20
N ALA A 354 -14.42 -7.05 -2.46
CA ALA A 354 -14.60 -7.33 -1.04
C ALA A 354 -14.50 -6.07 -0.16
N ALA A 355 -13.53 -5.20 -0.43
CA ALA A 355 -13.29 -3.95 0.28
C ALA A 355 -14.44 -2.95 0.06
N SER A 356 -14.95 -2.85 -1.17
CA SER A 356 -16.09 -2.00 -1.50
C SER A 356 -17.33 -2.38 -0.71
N LEU A 357 -17.64 -3.69 -0.56
CA LEU A 357 -18.71 -4.13 0.33
C LEU A 357 -18.37 -3.92 1.82
N ALA A 358 -17.13 -4.18 2.25
CA ALA A 358 -16.73 -4.05 3.65
C ALA A 358 -16.72 -2.59 4.15
N TYR A 359 -16.43 -1.63 3.27
CA TYR A 359 -16.42 -0.20 3.57
C TYR A 359 -17.73 0.50 3.21
N ARG A 360 -18.47 0.05 2.17
CA ARG A 360 -19.75 0.61 1.74
C ARG A 360 -20.91 -0.41 1.70
N PRO A 361 -21.22 -1.13 2.80
CA PRO A 361 -22.39 -2.00 2.86
C PRO A 361 -23.72 -1.22 2.98
N ASP A 362 -23.65 0.11 3.11
CA ASP A 362 -24.74 1.06 2.88
C ASP A 362 -25.08 1.24 1.38
N LEU A 363 -24.15 0.91 0.48
CA LEU A 363 -24.27 1.17 -0.97
C LEU A 363 -24.39 -0.11 -1.81
N PHE A 364 -23.70 -1.19 -1.41
CA PHE A 364 -23.63 -2.47 -2.15
C PHE A 364 -24.29 -3.62 -1.38
N GLY A 365 -25.01 -4.49 -2.10
CA GLY A 365 -25.75 -5.62 -1.54
C GLY A 365 -24.87 -6.82 -1.22
N ALA A 366 -24.00 -7.22 -2.15
CA ALA A 366 -23.10 -8.36 -2.01
C ALA A 366 -21.82 -8.18 -2.85
N CYS A 367 -20.81 -9.01 -2.57
CA CYS A 367 -19.59 -9.11 -3.36
C CYS A 367 -19.32 -10.57 -3.77
N PHE A 368 -18.93 -10.77 -5.03
CA PHE A 368 -18.49 -12.05 -5.59
C PHE A 368 -17.00 -11.93 -5.97
N SER A 369 -16.13 -12.14 -4.99
CA SER A 369 -14.68 -11.98 -5.09
C SER A 369 -14.01 -13.28 -5.55
N SER A 370 -13.21 -13.20 -6.60
CA SER A 370 -12.51 -14.35 -7.19
C SER A 370 -11.00 -14.23 -7.00
N TYR A 371 -10.39 -15.26 -6.42
CA TYR A 371 -8.94 -15.36 -6.11
C TYR A 371 -8.36 -14.01 -5.64
N PRO A 372 -8.99 -13.37 -4.65
CA PRO A 372 -8.78 -11.96 -4.37
C PRO A 372 -7.37 -11.71 -3.81
N ASP A 373 -6.92 -10.50 -4.04
CA ASP A 373 -5.75 -9.95 -3.37
C ASP A 373 -5.85 -10.09 -1.84
N SER A 374 -4.71 -10.11 -1.15
CA SER A 374 -4.59 -10.69 0.21
C SER A 374 -5.60 -10.15 1.24
N LEU A 375 -6.71 -10.88 1.46
CA LEU A 375 -7.79 -10.46 2.37
C LEU A 375 -7.37 -10.36 3.86
N SER A 376 -6.26 -11.01 4.23
CA SER A 376 -5.57 -10.78 5.50
C SER A 376 -4.06 -10.86 5.35
N PHE A 377 -3.35 -9.89 5.92
CA PHE A 377 -1.90 -9.77 5.94
C PHE A 377 -1.24 -10.65 7.01
N ILE A 378 -2.01 -11.45 7.76
CA ILE A 378 -1.48 -12.65 8.43
C ILE A 378 -0.77 -13.54 7.40
N ARG A 379 -1.27 -13.55 6.14
CA ARG A 379 -0.63 -14.13 4.95
C ARG A 379 -0.79 -13.19 3.75
N HIS A 380 0.13 -12.22 3.65
CA HIS A 380 0.24 -11.37 2.47
C HIS A 380 0.99 -12.16 1.39
N GLN A 381 0.26 -12.73 0.42
CA GLN A 381 0.68 -13.91 -0.32
C GLN A 381 1.28 -14.98 0.63
N ALA A 382 2.50 -15.46 0.36
CA ALA A 382 3.24 -16.36 1.24
C ALA A 382 3.82 -15.68 2.49
N ILE A 383 3.97 -14.36 2.53
CA ILE A 383 4.65 -13.63 3.62
C ILE A 383 3.82 -13.69 4.92
N PRO A 384 4.37 -14.20 6.05
CA PRO A 384 3.74 -14.09 7.37
C PRO A 384 3.97 -12.68 7.95
N LEU A 385 3.37 -11.64 7.35
CA LEU A 385 3.79 -10.23 7.52
C LEU A 385 3.75 -9.75 8.99
N TYR A 386 2.82 -10.26 9.79
CA TYR A 386 2.67 -9.88 11.21
C TYR A 386 3.61 -10.62 12.18
N THR A 387 4.27 -11.70 11.76
CA THR A 387 5.06 -12.56 12.66
C THR A 387 6.49 -12.80 12.21
N ASN A 388 6.79 -12.66 10.92
CA ASN A 388 8.15 -12.78 10.40
C ASN A 388 8.93 -11.46 10.52
N LYS A 389 10.26 -11.56 10.50
CA LYS A 389 11.19 -10.41 10.54
C LYS A 389 11.68 -9.97 9.17
N ASN A 390 11.44 -10.79 8.14
CA ASN A 390 11.91 -10.54 6.79
C ASN A 390 10.85 -10.96 5.76
N ALA A 391 10.66 -10.17 4.71
CA ALA A 391 9.70 -10.43 3.64
C ALA A 391 10.16 -11.53 2.66
N TYR A 392 11.46 -11.84 2.63
CA TYR A 392 12.08 -12.72 1.64
C TYR A 392 12.54 -14.06 2.22
N PHE A 393 12.73 -14.16 3.54
CA PHE A 393 13.22 -15.36 4.19
C PHE A 393 12.39 -15.70 5.43
N ASN A 394 12.04 -16.98 5.59
CA ASN A 394 11.48 -17.53 6.82
C ASN A 394 12.56 -17.60 7.92
N ALA A 395 12.14 -17.85 9.16
CA ALA A 395 13.03 -17.92 10.32
C ALA A 395 14.06 -19.07 10.28
N ASP A 396 13.91 -20.04 9.38
CA ASP A 396 14.87 -21.13 9.10
C ASP A 396 15.85 -20.80 7.95
N GLY A 397 15.69 -19.64 7.30
CA GLY A 397 16.49 -19.22 6.15
C GLY A 397 15.96 -19.68 4.78
N SER A 398 14.83 -20.40 4.72
CA SER A 398 14.19 -20.73 3.44
C SER A 398 13.58 -19.48 2.78
N SER A 399 13.76 -19.34 1.46
CA SER A 399 13.19 -18.24 0.70
C SER A 399 11.66 -18.28 0.68
N ILE A 400 11.03 -17.11 0.72
CA ILE A 400 9.59 -16.96 0.57
C ILE A 400 9.28 -16.87 -0.94
N PRO A 401 8.43 -17.77 -1.48
CA PRO A 401 8.03 -17.76 -2.88
C PRO A 401 6.95 -16.69 -3.13
N SER A 402 6.82 -16.26 -4.39
CA SER A 402 5.73 -15.38 -4.84
C SER A 402 5.00 -15.97 -6.03
N ILE A 403 5.72 -16.33 -7.11
CA ILE A 403 5.14 -16.94 -8.30
C ILE A 403 5.43 -18.44 -8.31
N ARG A 404 4.41 -19.26 -8.55
CA ARG A 404 4.54 -20.72 -8.73
C ARG A 404 3.71 -21.26 -9.90
N THR A 405 4.15 -22.40 -10.42
CA THR A 405 3.38 -23.27 -11.32
C THR A 405 3.40 -24.72 -10.82
N PHE A 406 2.70 -25.62 -11.52
CA PHE A 406 2.66 -27.05 -11.18
C PHE A 406 2.99 -27.92 -12.39
N VAL A 407 4.03 -28.74 -12.28
CA VAL A 407 4.47 -29.69 -13.30
C VAL A 407 4.32 -31.10 -12.74
N ASN A 408 3.49 -31.93 -13.38
CA ASN A 408 3.16 -33.29 -12.90
C ASN A 408 2.77 -33.31 -11.40
N ASP A 409 1.81 -32.44 -11.04
CA ASP A 409 1.32 -32.19 -9.67
C ASP A 409 2.36 -31.72 -8.64
N THR A 410 3.62 -31.49 -9.04
CA THR A 410 4.69 -30.96 -8.19
C THR A 410 4.76 -29.44 -8.31
N GLU A 411 4.80 -28.73 -7.18
CA GLU A 411 4.96 -27.27 -7.16
C GLU A 411 6.36 -26.86 -7.64
N VAL A 412 6.42 -25.87 -8.53
CA VAL A 412 7.65 -25.27 -9.04
C VAL A 412 7.57 -23.77 -8.80
N VAL A 413 8.46 -23.25 -7.94
CA VAL A 413 8.60 -21.80 -7.71
C VAL A 413 9.30 -21.20 -8.92
N LEU A 414 8.69 -20.17 -9.51
CA LEU A 414 9.20 -19.43 -10.66
C LEU A 414 9.94 -18.16 -10.19
N ALA A 415 9.35 -17.43 -9.23
CA ALA A 415 9.99 -16.29 -8.57
C ALA A 415 9.77 -16.29 -7.05
N THR A 416 10.79 -15.86 -6.32
CA THR A 416 10.71 -15.50 -4.89
C THR A 416 10.33 -14.04 -4.71
N THR A 417 9.75 -13.71 -3.56
CA THR A 417 9.44 -12.32 -3.16
C THR A 417 10.66 -11.39 -3.27
N GLN A 418 11.88 -11.91 -3.05
CA GLN A 418 13.12 -11.17 -3.24
C GLN A 418 13.36 -10.81 -4.70
N GLN A 419 13.21 -11.77 -5.63
CA GLN A 419 13.46 -11.55 -7.05
C GLN A 419 12.55 -10.46 -7.61
N GLU A 420 11.27 -10.47 -7.25
CA GLU A 420 10.31 -9.42 -7.65
C GLU A 420 10.64 -8.07 -7.02
N ASN A 421 10.87 -8.00 -5.71
CA ASN A 421 11.17 -6.72 -5.07
C ASN A 421 12.47 -6.10 -5.63
N HIS A 422 13.46 -6.93 -5.99
CA HIS A 422 14.70 -6.50 -6.64
C HIS A 422 14.49 -6.12 -8.11
N TRP A 423 13.70 -6.89 -8.86
CA TRP A 423 13.29 -6.57 -10.23
C TRP A 423 12.59 -5.21 -10.26
N GLU A 424 11.58 -5.04 -9.42
CA GLU A 424 10.75 -3.87 -9.32
C GLU A 424 11.53 -2.61 -8.84
N LEU A 425 12.59 -2.78 -8.06
CA LEU A 425 13.53 -1.71 -7.67
C LEU A 425 14.37 -1.18 -8.85
N SER A 426 14.45 -1.90 -9.98
CA SER A 426 14.95 -1.36 -11.24
C SER A 426 13.92 -0.44 -11.92
N PHE A 427 12.61 -0.71 -11.78
CA PHE A 427 11.54 0.11 -12.36
C PHE A 427 11.27 1.40 -11.57
N GLY A 428 11.32 1.38 -10.24
CA GLY A 428 10.97 2.54 -9.41
C GLY A 428 11.64 2.60 -8.02
N THR A 429 11.49 3.76 -7.37
CA THR A 429 12.03 4.06 -6.03
C THR A 429 11.13 5.04 -5.29
N SER A 430 11.15 5.03 -3.95
CA SER A 430 10.18 5.77 -3.12
C SER A 430 8.73 5.35 -3.42
N THR A 431 8.54 4.05 -3.63
CA THR A 431 7.26 3.41 -3.98
C THR A 431 6.64 3.99 -5.26
N ARG A 432 7.25 3.76 -6.43
CA ARG A 432 6.87 4.38 -7.74
C ARG A 432 7.21 3.53 -8.97
N SER A 433 7.21 2.20 -8.84
CA SER A 433 7.50 1.27 -9.95
C SER A 433 6.37 1.12 -10.98
N PHE A 434 5.12 1.45 -10.60
CA PHE A 434 3.90 1.04 -11.30
C PHE A 434 3.68 -0.49 -11.34
N LEU A 435 4.18 -1.20 -10.33
CA LEU A 435 4.13 -2.65 -10.20
C LEU A 435 3.62 -3.10 -8.82
N GLN A 436 3.32 -4.40 -8.71
CA GLN A 436 2.46 -4.98 -7.68
C GLN A 436 2.92 -4.71 -6.24
N TRP A 437 4.22 -4.78 -5.94
CA TRP A 437 4.69 -4.59 -4.56
C TRP A 437 4.61 -3.12 -4.12
N ASP A 438 4.93 -2.17 -5.00
CA ASP A 438 4.79 -0.75 -4.68
C ASP A 438 3.32 -0.31 -4.58
N VAL A 439 2.38 -0.85 -5.37
CA VAL A 439 0.97 -0.45 -5.20
C VAL A 439 0.43 -0.89 -3.83
N TRP A 440 0.74 -2.09 -3.34
CA TRP A 440 0.38 -2.49 -1.98
C TRP A 440 0.97 -1.55 -0.91
N GLN A 441 2.22 -1.11 -1.08
CA GLN A 441 2.80 -0.08 -0.21
C GLN A 441 2.04 1.26 -0.34
N ALA A 442 1.67 1.69 -1.55
CA ALA A 442 0.97 2.96 -1.79
C ALA A 442 -0.49 2.96 -1.27
N VAL A 443 -1.20 1.84 -1.36
CA VAL A 443 -2.58 1.66 -0.91
C VAL A 443 -2.62 1.48 0.60
N PHE A 444 -1.83 0.54 1.14
CA PHE A 444 -1.98 0.08 2.53
C PHE A 444 -1.17 0.90 3.55
N SER A 445 -0.07 1.56 3.15
CA SER A 445 0.72 2.38 4.09
C SER A 445 0.13 3.76 4.36
N ALA A 446 0.36 4.25 5.58
CA ALA A 446 0.38 5.69 5.85
C ALA A 446 1.41 6.43 4.98
N GLN A 447 1.29 7.74 4.85
CA GLN A 447 2.40 8.58 4.36
C GLN A 447 3.59 8.47 5.31
N GLY A 448 4.79 8.39 4.75
CA GLY A 448 6.06 8.59 5.42
C GLY A 448 6.39 10.07 5.63
N TYR A 449 7.37 10.35 6.50
CA TYR A 449 7.82 11.72 6.75
C TYR A 449 8.48 12.35 5.51
N ASN A 450 8.94 11.53 4.55
CA ASN A 450 9.42 11.91 3.21
C ASN A 450 8.31 12.26 2.19
N ASN A 451 7.02 12.23 2.57
CA ASN A 451 5.81 12.42 1.73
C ASN A 451 5.41 11.25 0.80
N TYR A 452 6.27 10.25 0.62
CA TYR A 452 5.95 9.03 -0.13
C TYR A 452 5.30 7.99 0.80
N PRO A 453 4.78 6.87 0.27
CA PRO A 453 4.30 5.77 1.11
C PRO A 453 5.34 5.33 2.15
N LEU A 454 4.90 5.05 3.38
CA LEU A 454 5.76 4.51 4.43
C LEU A 454 6.01 3.03 4.17
N GLU A 455 7.10 2.73 3.47
CA GLU A 455 7.53 1.35 3.17
C GLU A 455 7.52 0.46 4.42
N ALA A 456 6.82 -0.68 4.34
CA ALA A 456 6.64 -1.67 5.41
C ALA A 456 7.81 -2.66 5.55
N TRP A 457 8.69 -2.73 4.55
CA TRP A 457 10.00 -3.40 4.62
C TRP A 457 11.02 -2.67 3.74
N ASP A 458 12.33 -2.91 3.93
CA ASP A 458 13.34 -2.43 2.97
C ASP A 458 13.27 -3.26 1.68
N LYS A 459 13.06 -2.59 0.53
CA LYS A 459 12.89 -3.27 -0.77
C LYS A 459 14.11 -4.04 -1.27
N TYR A 460 15.28 -3.91 -0.64
CA TYR A 460 16.48 -4.68 -0.98
C TYR A 460 16.83 -5.75 0.06
N THR A 461 16.78 -5.45 1.37
CA THR A 461 17.12 -6.43 2.42
C THR A 461 15.94 -7.31 2.83
N GLY A 462 14.71 -6.86 2.59
CA GLY A 462 13.48 -7.49 3.04
C GLY A 462 13.19 -7.31 4.53
N GLU A 463 13.99 -6.54 5.29
CA GLU A 463 13.75 -6.30 6.73
C GLU A 463 12.35 -5.70 6.94
N ILE A 464 11.47 -6.45 7.61
CA ILE A 464 10.11 -5.99 7.94
C ILE A 464 10.18 -4.97 9.07
N TYR A 465 9.40 -3.90 8.95
CA TYR A 465 9.27 -2.85 9.94
C TYR A 465 7.89 -2.94 10.64
N PRO A 466 7.77 -3.59 11.81
CA PRO A 466 6.46 -3.87 12.42
C PRO A 466 5.62 -2.61 12.68
N GLY A 467 6.25 -1.49 13.04
CA GLY A 467 5.56 -0.22 13.24
C GLY A 467 4.98 0.44 11.98
N ALA A 468 5.35 -0.03 10.77
CA ALA A 468 4.71 0.34 9.51
C ALA A 468 3.63 -0.67 9.12
N VAL A 469 3.90 -1.97 9.30
CA VAL A 469 2.92 -3.06 9.11
C VAL A 469 1.68 -2.88 10.01
N GLU A 470 1.84 -2.41 11.24
CA GLU A 470 0.70 -2.07 12.12
C GLU A 470 -0.22 -0.99 11.51
N LEU A 471 0.30 -0.11 10.65
CA LEU A 471 -0.49 0.91 9.96
C LEU A 471 -1.27 0.37 8.76
N TRP A 472 -1.01 -0.86 8.30
CA TRP A 472 -1.77 -1.52 7.23
C TRP A 472 -3.12 -2.10 7.70
N LYS A 473 -3.34 -2.22 9.02
CA LYS A 473 -4.52 -2.89 9.59
C LYS A 473 -5.91 -2.35 9.18
N PRO A 474 -6.11 -1.09 8.76
CA PRO A 474 -7.38 -0.66 8.16
C PRO A 474 -7.70 -1.34 6.81
N PHE A 475 -6.70 -1.90 6.13
CA PHE A 475 -6.79 -2.53 4.80
C PHE A 475 -6.65 -4.06 4.83
N ASP A 476 -6.17 -4.65 5.92
CA ASP A 476 -6.42 -6.07 6.20
C ASP A 476 -7.92 -6.21 6.50
N LEU A 477 -8.68 -6.83 5.59
CA LEU A 477 -10.13 -6.92 5.74
C LEU A 477 -10.54 -7.82 6.91
N ALA A 478 -9.71 -8.78 7.33
CA ALA A 478 -9.97 -9.58 8.53
C ALA A 478 -9.77 -8.77 9.82
N GLU A 479 -8.69 -7.98 9.93
CA GLU A 479 -8.49 -7.04 11.05
C GLU A 479 -9.57 -5.96 11.06
N TYR A 480 -9.87 -5.34 9.91
CA TYR A 480 -10.87 -4.30 9.79
C TYR A 480 -12.28 -4.78 10.18
N ILE A 481 -12.73 -5.92 9.64
CA ILE A 481 -14.06 -6.48 9.95
C ILE A 481 -14.14 -6.95 11.40
N THR A 482 -13.13 -7.65 11.92
CA THR A 482 -13.19 -8.18 13.31
C THR A 482 -13.00 -7.11 14.38
N SER A 483 -12.23 -6.05 14.13
CA SER A 483 -12.15 -4.88 15.02
C SER A 483 -13.44 -4.05 15.02
N ASN A 484 -14.24 -4.09 13.94
CA ASN A 484 -15.53 -3.42 13.82
C ASN A 484 -16.74 -4.36 14.01
N TRP A 485 -16.52 -5.59 14.49
CA TRP A 485 -17.50 -6.67 14.49
C TRP A 485 -18.81 -6.30 15.19
N ALA A 486 -18.69 -5.76 16.39
CA ALA A 486 -19.77 -5.26 17.24
C ALA A 486 -19.53 -3.80 17.67
N SER A 487 -18.84 -3.02 16.83
CA SER A 487 -18.74 -1.55 17.00
C SER A 487 -20.03 -0.88 16.53
N SER A 488 -20.06 0.46 16.49
CA SER A 488 -21.15 1.23 15.86
C SER A 488 -21.38 0.88 14.38
N ARG A 489 -20.40 0.25 13.70
CA ARG A 489 -20.55 -0.26 12.33
C ARG A 489 -21.22 -1.63 12.25
N ASN A 490 -21.17 -2.42 13.33
CA ASN A 490 -21.81 -3.74 13.47
C ASN A 490 -21.51 -4.70 12.30
N LEU A 491 -20.25 -4.72 11.80
CA LEU A 491 -19.91 -5.44 10.57
C LEU A 491 -20.14 -6.96 10.66
N GLY A 492 -20.11 -7.52 11.88
CA GLY A 492 -20.43 -8.93 12.14
C GLY A 492 -21.88 -9.33 11.86
N GLN A 493 -22.83 -8.39 11.85
CA GLN A 493 -24.18 -8.62 11.34
C GLN A 493 -24.37 -8.02 9.95
N VAL A 494 -23.84 -6.82 9.71
CA VAL A 494 -24.02 -6.07 8.46
C VAL A 494 -23.52 -6.84 7.24
N LEU A 495 -22.36 -7.52 7.32
CA LEU A 495 -21.77 -8.25 6.19
C LEU A 495 -22.17 -9.74 6.09
N LYS A 496 -22.94 -10.23 7.06
CA LYS A 496 -23.29 -11.65 7.18
C LYS A 496 -24.05 -12.13 5.94
N ASN A 497 -23.62 -13.27 5.39
CA ASN A 497 -24.15 -13.90 4.16
C ASN A 497 -24.05 -13.03 2.87
N ARG A 498 -23.32 -11.91 2.88
CA ARG A 498 -23.19 -10.99 1.72
C ARG A 498 -21.83 -11.08 1.00
N MET A 499 -20.85 -11.74 1.61
CA MET A 499 -19.53 -11.99 1.01
C MET A 499 -19.47 -13.40 0.41
N PHE A 500 -19.19 -13.49 -0.89
CA PHE A 500 -18.98 -14.72 -1.64
C PHE A 500 -17.56 -14.75 -2.19
N ILE A 501 -16.71 -15.64 -1.67
CA ILE A 501 -15.27 -15.64 -1.92
C ILE A 501 -14.83 -17.00 -2.50
N TYR A 502 -14.26 -16.96 -3.71
CA TYR A 502 -13.66 -18.10 -4.40
C TYR A 502 -12.14 -17.96 -4.42
N VAL A 503 -11.37 -19.06 -4.31
CA VAL A 503 -9.94 -19.08 -4.69
C VAL A 503 -9.46 -20.47 -5.16
N GLY A 504 -8.44 -20.49 -6.01
CA GLY A 504 -7.76 -21.72 -6.43
C GLY A 504 -6.88 -22.30 -5.32
N GLY A 505 -6.94 -23.62 -5.10
CA GLY A 505 -6.07 -24.30 -4.13
C GLY A 505 -4.59 -24.33 -4.53
N ARG A 506 -4.30 -24.03 -5.80
CA ARG A 506 -2.96 -23.91 -6.39
C ARG A 506 -2.70 -22.50 -6.93
N ASP A 507 -3.35 -21.48 -6.35
CA ASP A 507 -3.25 -20.08 -6.78
C ASP A 507 -1.79 -19.66 -7.06
N THR A 508 -1.55 -19.11 -8.26
CA THR A 508 -0.23 -18.79 -8.82
C THR A 508 0.59 -17.87 -7.92
N TYR A 509 -0.09 -16.99 -7.17
CA TYR A 509 0.49 -15.93 -6.34
C TYR A 509 0.29 -16.18 -4.84
N TYR A 510 -0.01 -17.42 -4.45
CA TYR A 510 -0.31 -17.86 -3.07
C TYR A 510 -1.46 -17.09 -2.37
N LEU A 511 -2.32 -16.38 -3.09
CA LEU A 511 -3.41 -15.57 -2.52
C LEU A 511 -4.42 -16.41 -1.73
N ASN A 512 -4.49 -17.71 -2.02
CA ASN A 512 -5.26 -18.69 -1.24
C ASN A 512 -4.93 -18.70 0.26
N LEU A 513 -3.72 -18.27 0.65
CA LEU A 513 -3.28 -18.23 2.06
C LEU A 513 -3.92 -17.06 2.83
N GLY A 514 -4.04 -15.89 2.18
CA GLY A 514 -4.72 -14.73 2.76
C GLY A 514 -6.23 -14.97 2.94
N VAL A 515 -6.86 -15.67 1.99
CA VAL A 515 -8.26 -16.10 2.08
C VAL A 515 -8.49 -17.10 3.24
N GLN A 516 -7.57 -18.06 3.44
CA GLN A 516 -7.65 -19.04 4.53
C GLN A 516 -7.57 -18.39 5.92
N GLU A 517 -6.65 -17.44 6.11
CA GLU A 517 -6.53 -16.70 7.37
C GLU A 517 -7.71 -15.73 7.58
N PHE A 518 -8.23 -15.10 6.52
CA PHE A 518 -9.46 -14.30 6.59
C PHE A 518 -10.66 -15.13 7.04
N GLN A 519 -10.92 -16.28 6.41
CA GLN A 519 -12.01 -17.20 6.79
C GLN A 519 -11.91 -17.59 8.26
N LYS A 520 -10.75 -18.15 8.64
CA LYS A 520 -10.44 -18.58 10.01
C LYS A 520 -10.67 -17.48 11.05
N LYS A 521 -10.40 -16.22 10.70
CA LYS A 521 -10.57 -15.06 11.57
C LYS A 521 -12.02 -14.58 11.68
N VAL A 522 -12.80 -14.60 10.60
CA VAL A 522 -14.23 -14.21 10.66
C VAL A 522 -15.13 -15.33 11.23
N GLU A 523 -14.89 -16.60 10.89
CA GLU A 523 -15.68 -17.73 11.40
C GLU A 523 -15.43 -17.98 12.90
N ALA A 524 -14.28 -17.56 13.43
CA ALA A 524 -14.01 -17.56 14.88
C ALA A 524 -14.93 -16.62 15.70
N LEU A 525 -15.59 -15.64 15.05
CA LEU A 525 -16.57 -14.74 15.67
C LEU A 525 -18.00 -14.97 15.18
N GLY A 526 -18.18 -15.27 13.89
CA GLY A 526 -19.49 -15.44 13.25
C GLY A 526 -20.04 -16.87 13.23
N GLY A 527 -19.19 -17.87 13.53
CA GLY A 527 -19.47 -19.27 13.25
C GLY A 527 -19.23 -19.63 11.77
N ALA A 528 -19.27 -20.93 11.48
CA ALA A 528 -19.08 -21.45 10.13
C ALA A 528 -20.19 -20.96 9.18
N GLY A 529 -19.82 -20.54 7.97
CA GLY A 529 -20.74 -20.04 6.96
C GLY A 529 -21.25 -18.61 7.19
N TRP A 530 -20.58 -17.81 8.03
CA TRP A 530 -20.85 -16.36 8.17
C TRP A 530 -20.66 -15.60 6.84
N ALA A 531 -19.70 -16.05 6.03
CA ALA A 531 -19.51 -15.71 4.63
C ALA A 531 -19.37 -17.02 3.82
N ASN A 532 -19.54 -16.96 2.50
CA ASN A 532 -19.36 -18.12 1.64
C ASN A 532 -17.90 -18.22 1.16
N PHE A 533 -17.27 -19.39 1.36
CA PHE A 533 -15.91 -19.67 0.93
C PHE A 533 -15.88 -20.93 0.06
N THR A 534 -15.32 -20.81 -1.15
CA THR A 534 -15.12 -21.94 -2.07
C THR A 534 -13.66 -22.05 -2.49
N TYR A 535 -13.06 -23.22 -2.23
CA TYR A 535 -11.71 -23.55 -2.68
C TYR A 535 -11.78 -24.63 -3.77
N LEU A 536 -11.20 -24.39 -4.94
CA LEU A 536 -11.09 -25.41 -5.99
C LEU A 536 -9.67 -26.03 -5.97
N PRO A 537 -9.47 -27.26 -5.44
CA PRO A 537 -8.17 -27.70 -4.95
C PRO A 537 -7.00 -27.67 -5.93
N THR A 538 -7.27 -27.84 -7.23
CA THR A 538 -6.23 -27.91 -8.28
C THR A 538 -6.21 -26.69 -9.21
N ARG A 539 -7.08 -25.69 -9.00
CA ARG A 539 -7.11 -24.49 -9.84
C ARG A 539 -5.95 -23.55 -9.52
N PRO A 540 -5.29 -22.97 -10.55
CA PRO A 540 -4.32 -21.88 -10.39
C PRO A 540 -5.05 -20.57 -10.09
N HIS A 541 -4.35 -19.44 -10.21
CA HIS A 541 -4.98 -18.12 -10.26
C HIS A 541 -5.88 -17.99 -11.49
N GLY A 542 -6.93 -17.15 -11.43
CA GLY A 542 -7.82 -16.89 -12.56
C GLY A 542 -9.15 -17.66 -12.57
N GLY A 543 -10.06 -17.20 -13.44
CA GLY A 543 -11.40 -17.74 -13.67
C GLY A 543 -12.52 -16.75 -13.33
N VAL A 544 -13.76 -17.21 -13.39
CA VAL A 544 -14.92 -16.50 -12.82
C VAL A 544 -15.16 -17.05 -11.41
N TYR A 545 -16.03 -16.42 -10.61
CA TYR A 545 -16.44 -16.96 -9.30
C TYR A 545 -16.84 -18.45 -9.41
N ASN A 546 -16.30 -19.28 -8.51
CA ASN A 546 -16.40 -20.74 -8.51
C ASN A 546 -15.99 -21.45 -9.82
N ASN A 547 -15.20 -20.79 -10.68
CA ASN A 547 -14.88 -21.23 -12.04
C ASN A 547 -16.15 -21.59 -12.86
N LEU A 548 -17.26 -20.87 -12.64
CA LEU A 548 -18.49 -21.02 -13.41
C LEU A 548 -18.33 -20.53 -14.86
N PRO A 549 -19.08 -21.08 -15.83
CA PRO A 549 -19.32 -20.41 -17.11
C PRO A 549 -19.93 -19.02 -16.87
N GLN A 550 -19.48 -18.00 -17.61
CA GLN A 550 -19.86 -16.59 -17.37
C GLN A 550 -21.38 -16.37 -17.26
N TRP A 551 -22.17 -17.02 -18.11
CA TRP A 551 -23.63 -16.91 -18.07
C TRP A 551 -24.26 -17.53 -16.82
N GLU A 552 -23.73 -18.64 -16.31
CA GLU A 552 -24.22 -19.27 -15.08
C GLU A 552 -23.87 -18.43 -13.84
N PHE A 553 -22.71 -17.77 -13.86
CA PHE A 553 -22.36 -16.76 -12.85
C PHE A 553 -23.26 -15.53 -12.92
N PHE A 554 -23.51 -14.97 -14.11
CA PHE A 554 -24.42 -13.84 -14.29
C PHE A 554 -25.87 -14.18 -13.92
N GLU A 555 -26.31 -15.43 -14.10
CA GLU A 555 -27.59 -15.92 -13.57
C GLU A 555 -27.58 -16.06 -12.05
N LEU A 556 -26.49 -16.56 -11.44
CA LEU A 556 -26.33 -16.62 -9.98
C LEU A 556 -26.42 -15.22 -9.33
N VAL A 557 -25.69 -14.24 -9.88
CA VAL A 557 -25.72 -12.85 -9.43
C VAL A 557 -27.10 -12.23 -9.61
N TYR A 558 -27.73 -12.41 -10.78
CA TYR A 558 -29.07 -11.89 -11.04
C TYR A 558 -30.13 -12.54 -10.14
N GLN A 559 -30.04 -13.85 -9.90
CA GLN A 559 -30.93 -14.57 -8.98
C GLN A 559 -30.74 -14.12 -7.54
N TRP A 560 -29.50 -13.84 -7.10
CA TRP A 560 -29.24 -13.22 -5.80
C TRP A 560 -29.96 -11.87 -5.67
N ILE A 561 -29.85 -11.00 -6.70
CA ILE A 561 -30.52 -9.70 -6.73
C ILE A 561 -32.05 -9.84 -6.68
N GLN A 562 -32.63 -10.77 -7.45
CA GLN A 562 -34.08 -11.02 -7.43
C GLN A 562 -34.56 -11.56 -6.07
N ASP A 563 -33.76 -12.38 -5.39
CA ASP A 563 -34.12 -12.93 -4.08
C ASP A 563 -34.00 -11.92 -2.95
N HIS A 564 -33.12 -10.92 -3.08
CA HIS A 564 -32.92 -9.88 -2.09
C HIS A 564 -33.71 -8.58 -2.35
N ALA A 565 -34.50 -8.54 -3.41
CA ALA A 565 -35.46 -7.46 -3.69
C ALA A 565 -36.56 -7.35 -2.61
N PRO A 566 -37.25 -6.20 -2.45
CA PRO A 566 -38.31 -6.01 -1.45
C PRO A 566 -39.46 -7.01 -1.53
N ASP A 567 -39.72 -7.55 -2.73
CA ASP A 567 -40.70 -8.60 -3.05
C ASP A 567 -40.06 -9.99 -3.33
N GLY A 568 -38.74 -10.11 -3.09
CA GLY A 568 -37.96 -11.33 -3.27
C GLY A 568 -38.17 -12.40 -2.19
N LYS A 569 -37.53 -13.57 -2.36
CA LYS A 569 -37.64 -14.70 -1.41
C LYS A 569 -37.00 -14.42 -0.04
N THR A 570 -35.96 -13.60 -0.01
CA THR A 570 -35.16 -13.25 1.18
C THR A 570 -34.72 -11.78 1.11
N PRO A 571 -35.65 -10.80 1.23
CA PRO A 571 -35.35 -9.38 1.04
C PRO A 571 -34.20 -8.90 1.92
N LEU A 572 -33.32 -8.05 1.37
CA LEU A 572 -32.22 -7.44 2.14
C LEU A 572 -32.78 -6.45 3.16
N ASP A 573 -32.58 -6.71 4.44
CA ASP A 573 -33.07 -5.84 5.51
C ASP A 573 -32.36 -4.48 5.49
N SER A 574 -33.13 -3.40 5.45
CA SER A 574 -32.64 -2.01 5.58
C SER A 574 -31.79 -1.78 6.83
N ALA A 575 -31.98 -2.58 7.90
CA ALA A 575 -31.16 -2.53 9.11
C ALA A 575 -29.70 -2.97 8.89
N VAL A 576 -29.39 -3.71 7.81
CA VAL A 576 -28.01 -4.05 7.42
C VAL A 576 -27.44 -3.15 6.32
N THR A 577 -28.17 -2.14 5.83
CA THR A 577 -27.69 -1.18 4.83
C THR A 577 -27.66 0.26 5.37
N VAL A 578 -27.35 0.40 6.67
CA VAL A 578 -27.39 1.69 7.38
C VAL A 578 -26.12 2.52 7.16
N PRO A 579 -26.19 3.85 6.92
CA PRO A 579 -25.00 4.69 6.71
C PRO A 579 -23.98 4.69 7.86
N THR A 580 -24.38 4.34 9.08
CA THR A 580 -23.46 4.19 10.24
C THR A 580 -22.49 3.02 10.11
N SER A 581 -22.68 2.14 9.12
CA SER A 581 -21.75 1.05 8.79
C SER A 581 -20.59 1.49 7.89
N ARG A 582 -20.64 2.70 7.28
CA ARG A 582 -19.60 3.19 6.37
C ARG A 582 -18.21 3.20 7.03
N GLY A 583 -17.25 2.64 6.30
CA GLY A 583 -15.83 2.65 6.58
C GLY A 583 -15.04 3.51 5.60
N ASN A 584 -13.71 3.50 5.75
CA ASN A 584 -12.74 4.13 4.84
C ASN A 584 -13.02 5.63 4.55
N ALA A 585 -13.76 6.32 5.43
CA ALA A 585 -14.08 7.74 5.25
C ALA A 585 -12.79 8.59 5.23
N TRP A 586 -12.74 9.60 4.36
CA TRP A 586 -11.51 10.34 4.07
C TRP A 586 -10.84 10.97 5.31
N GLU A 587 -11.63 11.49 6.25
CA GLU A 587 -11.12 12.02 7.52
C GLU A 587 -10.44 10.94 8.39
N GLU A 588 -10.93 9.70 8.38
CA GLU A 588 -10.30 8.57 9.10
C GLU A 588 -8.97 8.17 8.45
N VAL A 589 -8.94 8.13 7.11
CA VAL A 589 -7.73 7.85 6.32
C VAL A 589 -6.66 8.93 6.56
N LEU A 590 -7.06 10.21 6.64
CA LEU A 590 -6.16 11.30 6.98
C LEU A 590 -5.70 11.29 8.44
N ALA A 591 -6.58 10.95 9.39
CA ALA A 591 -6.26 10.89 10.82
C ALA A 591 -5.30 9.73 11.15
N HIS A 592 -5.43 8.59 10.47
CA HIS A 592 -4.54 7.43 10.64
C HIS A 592 -3.26 7.54 9.81
N GLY A 593 -3.40 7.90 8.52
CA GLY A 593 -2.33 7.77 7.54
C GLY A 593 -1.80 9.06 6.92
N GLY A 594 -2.52 10.18 7.01
CA GLY A 594 -2.19 11.43 6.31
C GLY A 594 -0.97 12.18 6.85
N ARG A 595 -0.62 13.30 6.20
CA ARG A 595 0.57 14.10 6.56
C ARG A 595 0.60 14.59 8.01
N ALA A 596 -0.57 14.79 8.64
CA ALA A 596 -0.69 15.13 10.05
C ALA A 596 -0.22 13.98 10.96
N ALA A 597 -0.70 12.75 10.70
CA ALA A 597 -0.26 11.55 11.40
C ALA A 597 1.24 11.29 11.19
N ALA A 598 1.74 11.46 9.96
CA ALA A 598 3.16 11.32 9.64
C ALA A 598 4.05 12.26 10.45
N LYS A 599 3.62 13.52 10.67
CA LYS A 599 4.30 14.48 11.56
C LYS A 599 4.19 14.06 13.03
N ALA A 600 3.00 13.62 13.49
CA ALA A 600 2.76 13.28 14.90
C ALA A 600 3.59 12.08 15.39
N ARG A 601 3.91 11.12 14.50
CA ARG A 601 4.83 10.00 14.81
C ARG A 601 6.24 10.50 15.15
N GLN A 602 6.71 11.58 14.53
CA GLN A 602 8.05 12.13 14.75
C GLN A 602 8.20 12.80 16.12
N ALA A 603 9.45 12.93 16.59
CA ALA A 603 9.88 13.85 17.63
C ALA A 603 11.40 14.10 17.52
N ASP A 604 11.84 15.28 17.94
CA ASP A 604 13.26 15.57 18.16
C ASP A 604 13.81 14.81 19.37
N PRO A 605 15.14 14.57 19.43
CA PRO A 605 15.81 14.10 20.64
C PRO A 605 15.69 15.12 21.78
N GLU A 606 15.73 14.66 23.03
CA GLU A 606 15.50 15.53 24.20
C GLU A 606 16.47 15.15 25.34
N VAL A 607 17.27 16.10 25.82
CA VAL A 607 18.29 15.92 26.87
C VAL A 607 17.77 16.43 28.22
N LYS A 608 17.88 15.60 29.26
CA LYS A 608 17.34 15.83 30.61
C LYS A 608 18.39 15.59 31.69
N ASN A 609 18.24 16.27 32.82
CA ASN A 609 18.94 15.98 34.08
C ASN A 609 17.93 15.39 35.05
N ASP A 610 18.24 14.27 35.70
CA ASP A 610 17.33 13.64 36.68
C ASP A 610 17.34 14.31 38.07
N GLY A 611 18.04 15.45 38.20
CA GLY A 611 18.20 16.20 39.44
C GLY A 611 19.23 15.59 40.39
N ARG A 612 19.83 14.45 40.05
CA ARG A 612 20.83 13.73 40.86
C ARG A 612 22.23 13.76 40.22
N GLY A 613 22.40 14.54 39.15
CA GLY A 613 23.66 14.70 38.43
C GLY A 613 23.84 13.73 37.25
N ARG A 614 22.88 12.83 37.00
CA ARG A 614 22.86 11.99 35.81
C ARG A 614 22.14 12.72 34.68
N VAL A 615 22.79 12.79 33.53
CA VAL A 615 22.20 13.32 32.30
C VAL A 615 21.82 12.17 31.39
N THR A 616 20.58 12.15 30.93
CA THR A 616 20.11 11.18 29.94
C THR A 616 19.39 11.90 28.80
N ALA A 617 19.23 11.23 27.66
CA ALA A 617 18.57 11.80 26.51
C ALA A 617 17.80 10.75 25.70
N SER A 618 16.63 11.13 25.18
CA SER A 618 15.96 10.36 24.15
C SER A 618 16.63 10.60 22.80
N VAL A 619 16.64 9.58 21.93
CA VAL A 619 17.14 9.72 20.55
C VAL A 619 16.10 10.29 19.57
N GLY A 620 15.00 10.81 20.10
CA GLY A 620 13.83 11.26 19.35
C GLY A 620 12.88 10.12 18.96
N ARG A 621 11.91 10.42 18.10
CA ARG A 621 11.09 9.43 17.40
C ARG A 621 11.19 9.64 15.91
N TRP A 622 11.46 8.56 15.20
CA TRP A 622 11.62 8.53 13.76
C TRP A 622 10.55 7.61 13.13
N ASP A 623 10.39 7.63 11.81
CA ASP A 623 9.52 6.64 11.15
C ASP A 623 10.10 5.21 11.25
N PRO A 624 9.25 4.16 11.18
CA PRO A 624 9.70 2.77 11.14
C PRO A 624 10.73 2.49 10.02
N GLY A 625 11.81 1.79 10.39
CA GLY A 625 12.92 1.47 9.49
C GLY A 625 14.03 2.52 9.42
N VAL A 626 13.92 3.64 10.14
CA VAL A 626 15.02 4.61 10.23
C VAL A 626 16.10 4.10 11.20
N THR A 627 17.29 3.84 10.66
CA THR A 627 18.52 3.57 11.42
C THR A 627 19.08 4.88 12.00
N LEU A 628 19.68 4.81 13.20
CA LEU A 628 20.06 6.00 13.99
C LEU A 628 21.52 5.96 14.45
N GLU A 629 22.22 7.08 14.22
CA GLU A 629 23.59 7.32 14.63
C GLU A 629 23.64 8.58 15.52
N ALA A 630 24.09 8.46 16.76
CA ALA A 630 24.12 9.53 17.75
C ALA A 630 25.54 10.06 18.03
N GLN A 631 25.62 11.34 18.42
CA GLN A 631 26.85 12.05 18.76
C GLN A 631 26.56 13.08 19.85
N TRP A 632 27.34 13.08 20.92
CA TRP A 632 27.28 14.13 21.95
C TRP A 632 28.02 15.39 21.50
N ILE A 633 27.42 16.56 21.74
CA ILE A 633 28.01 17.88 21.50
C ILE A 633 28.09 18.62 22.84
N ALA A 634 29.30 18.99 23.27
CA ALA A 634 29.55 19.75 24.49
C ALA A 634 30.33 21.03 24.16
N ASP A 635 29.86 22.18 24.64
CA ASP A 635 30.45 23.50 24.44
C ASP A 635 30.78 23.76 22.94
N ARG A 636 29.84 23.37 22.07
CA ARG A 636 29.91 23.39 20.60
C ARG A 636 31.00 22.52 19.96
N ARG A 637 31.50 21.51 20.66
CA ARG A 637 32.48 20.53 20.15
C ARG A 637 31.94 19.10 20.23
N GLU A 638 32.33 18.23 19.31
CA GLU A 638 31.94 16.82 19.36
C GLU A 638 32.72 16.10 20.48
N VAL A 639 32.02 15.29 21.28
CA VAL A 639 32.59 14.55 22.43
C VAL A 639 32.48 13.04 22.20
N GLY A 640 33.61 12.35 22.28
CA GLY A 640 33.70 10.94 21.92
C GLY A 640 33.55 10.70 20.42
N ARG A 641 33.34 9.45 20.04
CA ARG A 641 32.97 9.06 18.68
C ARG A 641 31.45 8.98 18.57
N LYS A 642 30.95 8.99 17.34
CA LYS A 642 29.58 8.60 17.02
C LYS A 642 29.31 7.15 17.45
N PHE A 643 28.07 6.85 17.76
CA PHE A 643 27.63 5.52 18.19
C PHE A 643 26.22 5.20 17.67
N GLU A 644 25.98 3.94 17.32
CA GLU A 644 24.66 3.46 16.91
C GLU A 644 23.68 3.48 18.08
N VAL A 645 22.42 3.80 17.80
CA VAL A 645 21.31 3.79 18.76
C VAL A 645 20.05 3.21 18.15
N LYS A 646 19.13 2.73 18.99
CA LYS A 646 17.84 2.18 18.56
C LYS A 646 16.71 3.18 18.77
N GLN A 647 15.68 3.11 17.92
CA GLN A 647 14.43 3.86 18.09
C GLN A 647 13.91 3.72 19.54
N GLY A 648 13.62 4.83 20.20
CA GLY A 648 13.14 4.85 21.59
C GLY A 648 14.20 4.56 22.67
N GLN A 649 15.48 4.41 22.32
CA GLN A 649 16.56 4.25 23.30
C GLN A 649 16.77 5.56 24.09
N GLU A 650 16.99 5.42 25.40
CA GLU A 650 17.56 6.47 26.24
C GLU A 650 19.08 6.29 26.36
N VAL A 651 19.84 7.36 26.20
CA VAL A 651 21.32 7.36 26.22
C VAL A 651 21.84 8.26 27.33
N GLU A 652 22.88 7.81 28.04
CA GLU A 652 23.44 8.51 29.22
C GLU A 652 24.70 9.30 28.85
N PHE A 653 24.81 10.55 29.31
CA PHE A 653 26.05 11.33 29.24
C PHE A 653 26.73 11.36 30.62
N LYS A 654 28.02 10.96 30.65
CA LYS A 654 28.84 10.95 31.85
C LYS A 654 29.90 12.06 31.75
N PRO A 655 29.63 13.26 32.28
CA PRO A 655 30.61 14.34 32.26
C PRO A 655 31.83 13.99 33.11
N GLU A 656 33.03 14.01 32.52
CA GLU A 656 34.30 14.02 33.27
C GLU A 656 34.57 15.38 33.94
N ARG A 657 33.92 16.43 33.43
CA ARG A 657 33.97 17.82 33.91
C ARG A 657 32.63 18.52 33.61
N GLY A 658 32.35 19.63 34.28
CA GLY A 658 31.16 20.44 33.97
C GLY A 658 31.17 20.94 32.52
N VAL A 659 29.99 20.93 31.88
CA VAL A 659 29.73 21.39 30.50
C VAL A 659 28.69 22.51 30.53
N GLY A 660 28.95 23.59 29.80
CA GLY A 660 28.11 24.79 29.75
C GLY A 660 26.96 24.73 28.75
N ASP A 661 27.12 23.97 27.67
CA ASP A 661 26.12 23.72 26.62
C ASP A 661 26.23 22.27 26.12
N LEU A 662 25.30 21.40 26.51
CA LEU A 662 25.25 19.99 26.11
C LEU A 662 24.02 19.70 25.25
N VAL A 663 24.24 19.07 24.09
CA VAL A 663 23.22 18.70 23.10
C VAL A 663 23.47 17.27 22.61
N LEU A 664 22.42 16.48 22.43
CA LEU A 664 22.48 15.24 21.67
C LEU A 664 22.15 15.54 20.19
N LYS A 665 23.00 15.03 19.30
CA LYS A 665 22.86 15.14 17.84
C LYS A 665 22.60 13.75 17.29
N VAL A 666 21.48 13.54 16.59
CA VAL A 666 21.06 12.23 16.07
C VAL A 666 20.85 12.31 14.57
N THR A 667 21.49 11.41 13.82
CA THR A 667 21.36 11.31 12.36
C THR A 667 20.52 10.10 12.01
N GLY A 668 19.40 10.31 11.32
CA GLY A 668 18.52 9.25 10.81
C GLY A 668 18.81 8.90 9.35
N ARG A 669 18.74 7.60 9.00
CA ARG A 669 18.90 7.07 7.63
C ARG A 669 17.92 5.92 7.34
N LYS A 670 17.23 5.98 6.20
CA LYS A 670 16.42 4.90 5.57
C LYS A 670 16.54 5.07 4.04
N ARG A 671 16.34 3.99 3.27
CA ARG A 671 16.14 4.07 1.81
C ARG A 671 14.96 4.97 1.47
N GLY A 672 15.01 5.73 0.37
CA GLY A 672 13.95 6.67 -0.01
C GLY A 672 13.83 7.91 0.90
N TYR A 673 14.71 8.06 1.90
CA TYR A 673 14.73 9.18 2.84
C TYR A 673 16.06 9.92 2.74
N ARG A 674 16.01 11.25 2.61
CA ARG A 674 17.20 12.08 2.80
C ARG A 674 17.69 11.93 4.23
N ALA A 675 19.00 11.75 4.41
CA ALA A 675 19.60 11.69 5.74
C ALA A 675 19.36 12.99 6.51
N GLU A 676 18.84 12.87 7.73
CA GLU A 676 18.35 14.01 8.54
C GLU A 676 19.11 14.05 9.87
N GLU A 677 19.67 15.22 10.22
CA GLU A 677 20.29 15.46 11.54
C GLU A 677 19.32 16.26 12.42
N ARG A 678 18.82 15.65 13.50
CA ARG A 678 18.04 16.34 14.55
C ARG A 678 18.92 16.62 15.76
N ARG A 679 18.59 17.69 16.49
CA ARG A 679 19.35 18.19 17.64
C ARG A 679 18.42 18.44 18.81
N SER A 680 18.87 18.08 20.01
CA SER A 680 18.07 18.28 21.21
C SER A 680 18.02 19.73 21.66
N ASN A 681 17.16 19.99 22.65
CA ASN A 681 17.35 21.11 23.55
C ASN A 681 18.77 21.13 24.14
N SER A 682 19.28 22.33 24.43
CA SER A 682 20.51 22.52 25.20
C SER A 682 20.26 22.28 26.69
N LEU A 683 21.24 21.68 27.37
CA LEU A 683 21.26 21.48 28.82
C LEU A 683 22.60 21.93 29.42
N ARG A 684 22.57 22.55 30.60
CA ARG A 684 23.76 22.75 31.45
C ARG A 684 24.00 21.52 32.30
N ALA A 685 25.15 20.87 32.12
CA ALA A 685 25.53 19.66 32.85
C ALA A 685 26.67 19.95 33.83
N GLN A 686 26.32 20.28 35.08
CA GLN A 686 27.31 20.49 36.14
C GLN A 686 27.78 19.16 36.74
N LEU A 687 29.06 19.09 37.11
CA LEU A 687 29.65 17.92 37.75
C LEU A 687 29.25 17.87 39.24
N VAL A 688 28.32 16.98 39.59
CA VAL A 688 27.86 16.81 40.98
C VAL A 688 28.88 15.98 41.76
N ILE A 689 29.90 16.65 42.31
CA ILE A 689 30.86 16.01 43.24
C ILE A 689 30.17 15.81 44.60
N SER A 690 29.57 14.63 44.79
CA SER A 690 29.02 14.23 46.09
C SER A 690 30.14 14.10 47.13
N HIS A 691 30.33 15.15 47.92
CA HIS A 691 31.21 15.13 49.08
C HIS A 691 30.57 14.25 50.16
N ALA A 692 30.86 12.95 50.09
CA ALA A 692 30.50 11.98 51.12
C ALA A 692 31.31 12.26 52.39
N VAL A 693 30.85 13.22 53.19
CA VAL A 693 31.41 13.53 54.51
C VAL A 693 31.27 12.28 55.39
N PRO A 694 32.37 11.65 55.83
CA PRO A 694 32.27 10.52 56.74
C PRO A 694 31.84 11.05 58.11
N LEU A 695 30.68 10.60 58.62
CA LEU A 695 30.37 10.82 60.03
C LEU A 695 31.37 10.03 60.88
N ALA A 696 32.33 10.75 61.48
CA ALA A 696 33.29 10.17 62.39
C ALA A 696 32.60 9.73 63.69
N VAL A 697 32.33 8.42 63.80
CA VAL A 697 31.77 7.83 65.04
C VAL A 697 32.86 7.77 66.10
N THR A 698 32.88 8.77 66.98
CA THR A 698 33.81 8.83 68.12
C THR A 698 33.56 7.67 69.09
N ARG A 699 34.53 6.75 69.22
CA ARG A 699 34.50 5.68 70.23
C ARG A 699 35.05 6.18 71.57
N CYS A 700 34.37 5.83 72.65
CA CYS A 700 34.88 5.90 74.02
C CYS A 700 34.92 4.50 74.65
N GLY A 701 35.79 4.27 75.63
CA GLY A 701 35.58 3.22 76.65
C GLY A 701 36.08 1.79 76.35
N ALA A 702 37.35 1.56 76.66
CA ALA A 702 37.98 0.31 77.12
C ALA A 702 37.19 -0.47 78.23
N PRO A 703 37.61 -1.71 78.67
CA PRO A 703 38.50 -2.72 78.05
C PRO A 703 38.18 -4.24 78.32
N TYR A 704 39.04 -5.11 77.74
CA TYR A 704 39.63 -6.35 78.33
C TYR A 704 38.99 -7.77 78.22
N ARG A 705 39.89 -8.71 77.82
CA ARG A 705 39.96 -10.20 77.99
C ARG A 705 39.27 -11.13 76.97
N GLY A 706 40.06 -12.08 76.41
CA GLY A 706 39.55 -13.29 75.73
C GLY A 706 40.48 -13.94 74.67
N LEU A 707 41.32 -14.91 75.08
CA LEU A 707 41.71 -16.18 74.41
C LEU A 707 41.58 -16.28 72.86
N THR A 708 42.64 -16.27 72.03
CA THR A 708 43.71 -17.29 71.71
C THR A 708 43.42 -18.29 70.57
N CYS A 709 44.40 -18.44 69.66
CA CYS A 709 44.60 -19.51 68.64
C CYS A 709 43.62 -19.54 67.44
N SER A 710 44.08 -19.53 66.18
CA SER A 710 44.76 -20.58 65.37
C SER A 710 43.75 -21.60 64.80
N SER A 711 43.82 -22.10 63.56
CA SER A 711 44.90 -22.10 62.54
C SER A 711 44.34 -21.93 61.09
N ALA A 712 45.21 -21.99 60.07
CA ALA A 712 44.83 -21.87 58.65
C ALA A 712 44.59 -23.23 57.97
N ILE A 713 43.90 -23.23 56.82
CA ILE A 713 44.02 -24.20 55.72
C ILE A 713 43.57 -23.54 54.40
N CYS A 714 44.23 -23.86 53.28
CA CYS A 714 43.84 -23.43 51.93
C CYS A 714 43.18 -24.59 51.16
N GLY A 715 42.23 -24.28 50.27
CA GLY A 715 41.65 -25.24 49.33
C GLY A 715 41.18 -24.55 48.05
N ARG A 716 41.50 -25.11 46.88
CA ARG A 716 41.02 -24.66 45.56
C ARG A 716 39.92 -25.59 45.06
N HIS A 717 38.87 -25.07 44.46
CA HIS A 717 38.65 -25.12 43.00
C HIS A 717 37.32 -24.42 42.62
N ALA A 718 37.02 -24.33 41.33
CA ALA A 718 35.83 -23.68 40.78
C ALA A 718 35.08 -24.65 39.84
N ALA A 719 33.75 -24.50 39.70
CA ALA A 719 33.01 -24.65 38.43
C ALA A 719 31.48 -24.42 38.56
N SER A 720 30.91 -23.78 37.54
CA SER A 720 29.60 -24.05 36.87
C SER A 720 28.27 -24.28 37.64
N ASN A 721 27.33 -23.37 37.34
CA ASN A 721 25.98 -23.60 36.77
C ASN A 721 24.79 -24.23 37.53
N HIS A 722 23.61 -23.67 37.20
CA HIS A 722 22.24 -24.26 37.19
C HIS A 722 21.59 -24.60 38.55
N VAL A 723 20.26 -24.62 38.78
CA VAL A 723 18.98 -24.06 38.25
C VAL A 723 17.86 -24.86 39.03
N HIS A 724 16.57 -24.60 38.83
CA HIS A 724 15.39 -25.33 39.40
C HIS A 724 15.01 -24.98 40.86
N TYR A 725 13.75 -25.13 41.31
CA TYR A 725 12.45 -25.27 40.60
C TYR A 725 11.31 -24.72 41.50
N ALA A 726 10.08 -24.66 40.98
CA ALA A 726 8.87 -24.40 41.75
C ALA A 726 8.18 -25.71 42.19
N CYS A 727 7.38 -25.66 43.26
CA CYS A 727 6.48 -26.75 43.66
C CYS A 727 5.07 -26.22 44.01
N PHE A 728 4.04 -26.97 43.60
CA PHE A 728 2.63 -26.74 43.93
C PHE A 728 2.20 -27.54 45.17
N ALA A 729 1.19 -27.06 45.91
CA ALA A 729 0.39 -27.89 46.80
C ALA A 729 -1.02 -27.31 47.06
N THR A 730 -2.06 -28.13 46.87
CA THR A 730 -3.44 -27.97 47.36
C THR A 730 -4.01 -29.37 47.60
N PRO A 731 -4.72 -29.65 48.72
CA PRO A 731 -6.19 -29.63 48.65
C PRO A 731 -6.92 -29.30 49.98
N GLY A 732 -8.22 -29.00 49.91
CA GLY A 732 -9.12 -28.86 51.07
C GLY A 732 -10.55 -28.49 50.65
N LYS A 733 -11.58 -28.83 51.45
CA LYS A 733 -13.01 -28.66 51.07
C LYS A 733 -13.94 -28.31 52.26
N ARG A 734 -15.06 -27.65 51.90
CA ARG A 734 -16.40 -27.56 52.55
C ARG A 734 -16.70 -26.48 53.61
N ASN A 735 -17.64 -25.63 53.20
CA ASN A 735 -18.95 -25.29 53.81
C ASN A 735 -19.11 -24.28 54.96
N GLU A 736 -20.08 -23.40 54.68
CA GLU A 736 -21.10 -22.81 55.57
C GLU A 736 -20.69 -21.65 56.50
N ALA A 737 -21.74 -20.96 56.98
CA ALA A 737 -21.70 -19.58 57.43
C ALA A 737 -22.51 -19.39 58.71
N VAL A 738 -22.30 -18.27 59.41
CA VAL A 738 -23.34 -17.51 60.14
C VAL A 738 -22.76 -16.15 60.59
N SER A 739 -23.64 -15.16 60.75
CA SER A 739 -23.30 -13.81 61.23
C SER A 739 -23.26 -13.74 62.78
N ALA A 740 -22.30 -12.99 63.33
CA ALA A 740 -22.35 -12.50 64.72
C ALA A 740 -21.67 -11.12 64.81
N VAL A 741 -22.24 -10.21 65.61
CA VAL A 741 -21.83 -8.80 65.73
C VAL A 741 -21.74 -8.38 67.21
N CYS A 742 -20.95 -7.33 67.49
CA CYS A 742 -20.72 -6.64 68.79
C CYS A 742 -19.78 -7.33 69.79
N THR A 743 -18.94 -6.62 70.58
CA THR A 743 -18.69 -5.16 70.78
C THR A 743 -17.16 -4.85 70.66
N GLY A 744 -16.69 -3.68 70.22
CA GLY A 744 -16.54 -2.42 70.99
C GLY A 744 -15.21 -2.37 71.80
N THR A 745 -14.37 -1.32 71.84
CA THR A 745 -14.53 0.11 71.44
C THR A 745 -13.16 0.83 71.32
N LYS A 746 -13.13 2.02 70.68
CA LYS A 746 -11.99 2.97 70.43
C LYS A 746 -11.07 2.55 69.27
N MET A 747 -10.86 3.34 68.20
CA MET A 747 -11.15 4.75 67.82
C MET A 747 -11.21 4.83 66.26
N LEU A 748 -11.88 5.73 65.50
CA LEU A 748 -12.49 7.08 65.63
C LEU A 748 -11.49 8.24 65.77
N PHE A 749 -11.53 9.36 65.02
CA PHE A 749 -12.57 9.98 64.13
C PHE A 749 -12.04 10.12 62.67
N SER A 750 -12.79 10.27 61.55
CA SER A 750 -14.12 10.84 61.17
C SER A 750 -14.16 12.39 61.12
N ARG A 751 -14.92 13.15 60.30
CA ARG A 751 -16.08 13.01 59.36
C ARG A 751 -15.88 14.00 58.16
N ALA A 752 -16.51 13.99 56.97
CA ALA A 752 -17.68 13.33 56.34
C ALA A 752 -19.09 14.00 56.49
N HIS A 753 -19.92 13.96 55.42
CA HIS A 753 -21.36 14.32 55.27
C HIS A 753 -21.72 15.79 54.87
N ALA A 754 -22.86 16.11 54.18
CA ALA A 754 -23.79 15.31 53.36
C ALA A 754 -24.86 16.12 52.55
N LEU A 755 -25.30 15.54 51.41
CA LEU A 755 -26.65 15.41 50.78
C LEU A 755 -27.76 16.52 50.76
N HIS A 756 -28.48 16.51 49.61
CA HIS A 756 -29.95 16.66 49.36
C HIS A 756 -30.66 18.01 49.01
N TRP A 757 -31.01 18.13 47.70
CA TRP A 757 -32.34 18.39 47.08
C TRP A 757 -33.15 19.72 47.21
N LEU A 758 -34.04 19.90 46.21
CA LEU A 758 -35.05 20.97 45.94
C LEU A 758 -34.49 22.37 45.52
N LEU A 759 -35.27 23.29 44.92
CA LEU A 759 -36.22 23.28 43.75
C LEU A 759 -36.84 24.71 43.61
N TYR A 760 -37.30 25.10 42.40
CA TYR A 760 -38.08 26.33 42.10
C TYR A 760 -37.36 27.70 42.27
N LEU A 761 -37.73 28.81 41.58
CA LEU A 761 -38.26 29.03 40.20
C LEU A 761 -38.17 30.55 39.86
N CYS A 762 -38.73 30.95 38.70
CA CYS A 762 -39.09 32.32 38.27
C CYS A 762 -37.94 33.25 37.77
N CYS A 763 -38.10 34.02 36.69
CA CYS A 763 -39.19 34.03 35.70
C CYS A 763 -38.79 34.53 34.30
N HIS A 764 -39.45 33.97 33.28
CA HIS A 764 -39.54 34.49 31.90
C HIS A 764 -40.74 35.47 31.79
N PRO A 765 -40.84 36.31 30.74
CA PRO A 765 -41.56 35.92 29.50
C PRO A 765 -40.83 36.37 28.20
N SER A 766 -40.90 35.63 27.09
CA SER A 766 -41.91 35.65 25.98
C SER A 766 -41.86 36.91 25.08
N SER A 767 -42.25 36.90 23.80
CA SER A 767 -43.05 35.92 23.03
C SER A 767 -42.68 35.89 21.53
N SER A 768 -43.25 34.93 20.80
CA SER A 768 -43.19 34.78 19.34
C SER A 768 -44.42 35.40 18.66
N LEU A 769 -44.32 35.76 17.36
CA LEU A 769 -45.26 35.29 16.31
C LEU A 769 -44.94 35.81 14.88
N GLN A 770 -45.73 35.31 13.94
CA GLN A 770 -45.75 35.51 12.48
C GLN A 770 -45.83 36.99 12.02
N GLY A 771 -45.40 37.24 10.79
CA GLY A 771 -45.76 38.45 10.04
C GLY A 771 -44.87 38.71 8.84
N GLY A 772 -45.30 38.33 7.63
CA GLY A 772 -44.64 38.72 6.39
C GLY A 772 -45.41 39.84 5.69
N LEU A 773 -44.70 40.71 4.97
CA LEU A 773 -45.24 41.55 3.89
C LEU A 773 -44.07 42.03 3.01
N ALA A 774 -44.32 42.16 1.71
CA ALA A 774 -43.33 42.68 0.76
C ALA A 774 -43.45 44.21 0.64
N HIS A 775 -42.36 44.89 0.29
CA HIS A 775 -42.47 46.03 -0.62
C HIS A 775 -41.21 46.32 -1.44
N THR A 776 -41.49 46.69 -2.68
CA THR A 776 -40.65 47.04 -3.83
C THR A 776 -39.88 48.37 -3.74
N SER A 777 -38.59 48.37 -4.14
CA SER A 777 -37.91 49.42 -4.93
C SER A 777 -36.49 48.92 -5.32
N ALA A 778 -35.94 48.98 -6.55
CA ALA A 778 -36.01 49.87 -7.73
C ALA A 778 -34.91 50.97 -7.77
N GLY A 779 -34.14 51.04 -8.86
CA GLY A 779 -32.93 51.90 -9.05
C GLY A 779 -31.64 51.06 -9.17
N LEU A 780 -30.95 50.81 -10.31
CA LEU A 780 -30.72 51.45 -11.63
C LEU A 780 -29.54 52.46 -11.67
N ALA A 781 -28.88 52.57 -12.84
CA ALA A 781 -27.56 53.20 -13.16
C ALA A 781 -26.31 52.44 -12.61
N GLN A 782 -25.30 51.99 -13.36
CA GLN A 782 -24.86 52.08 -14.78
C GLN A 782 -24.01 53.30 -15.20
N HIS A 783 -22.70 53.06 -15.37
CA HIS A 783 -21.69 53.71 -16.25
C HIS A 783 -20.50 52.72 -16.34
N VAL A 784 -19.84 52.35 -17.46
CA VAL A 784 -19.68 52.86 -18.85
C VAL A 784 -18.66 53.98 -19.04
N VAL A 785 -17.41 53.58 -19.40
CA VAL A 785 -16.44 54.09 -20.42
C VAL A 785 -15.43 52.93 -20.59
N ASP A 786 -15.49 52.07 -21.63
CA ASP A 786 -15.07 52.21 -23.05
C ASP A 786 -13.56 51.99 -23.34
N GLY A 787 -13.27 51.19 -24.38
CA GLY A 787 -11.93 50.69 -24.71
C GLY A 787 -11.84 49.76 -25.95
N HIS A 788 -12.29 50.25 -27.11
CA HIS A 788 -12.19 49.62 -28.45
C HIS A 788 -10.72 49.41 -28.94
N SER A 789 -10.37 48.58 -29.95
CA SER A 789 -11.06 47.48 -30.69
C SER A 789 -10.13 46.81 -31.73
N THR A 790 -10.45 45.57 -32.18
CA THR A 790 -10.12 44.97 -33.52
C THR A 790 -8.62 44.77 -33.90
N SER A 791 -8.19 43.91 -34.85
CA SER A 791 -8.82 42.97 -35.83
C SER A 791 -7.93 41.71 -35.98
N MET A 792 -8.42 40.46 -35.95
CA MET A 792 -9.05 39.67 -37.04
C MET A 792 -8.11 39.19 -38.19
N LEU A 793 -8.10 37.86 -38.40
CA LEU A 793 -7.74 37.10 -39.63
C LEU A 793 -6.27 37.17 -40.11
N SER A 794 -5.68 36.11 -40.69
CA SER A 794 -6.25 34.89 -41.32
C SER A 794 -6.00 33.60 -40.55
#